data_AF-A0A955VN28-F1
#
_entry.id   AF-A0A955VN28-F1
#
_cell.length_a   1.000
_cell.length_b   1.000
_cell.length_c   1.000
_cell.angle_alpha   90.00
_cell.angle_beta   90.00
_cell.angle_gamma   90.00
#
_symmetry.space_group_name_H-M   'P 1'
#
loop_
_entity.id
_entity.type
_entity.pdbx_description
1 polymer ?
#
loop_
_entity_poly.entity_id
_entity_poly.type
_entity_poly.pdbx_seq_one_letter_code
_entity_poly.pdbx_strand_id
1 'polypeptide(L)'
;MQTQTKSFAAALWRAAAVLALALSPFGCGGGSGPLSDASAQGDAPGEVVVADAGFDDADLALLDGEIAPLDSEVDLPGLNPCTADPFEPNDEGSTAPPLPGGSSAWLTLCAPEEDWFSVTLSRGERIRVTLQFDPALGYLSVELLDPAGDRLAVAHPVLSGARFELSAPANGSYSIRVHAPLGAPNRYRIVTERVVDPCPEDPEPRGTPSDALTLTDSQPLDGTVCGLSPDWFRFVPSTGNESFLTIDIGSGGGEVTLDLFSALDSNGAALSTRVLRPGRQIVSLPPRDEGYFVRFSGSQETRASYRLSLRTSKPGLLAVRRYDGVVRYADRPLTPSGYGPTVYEPLPFVRLQLVWAEQPVWSGSTDGDGAFRAEVLLGLQNEVSIRVIASTQSAGLTVALRPTVGGPVSVVERPLPIDPGSTPLEIDLAVLEGAPIFNILDLARRSLALIAPLGLSATYDALDLIYEEGTVNPCITCYNTGRVYISGSLDDPDAYDDAVIAHEVWHFIEDAYSRRDTPGGFHDGTRTDPALAFSEGFAHFFQAVVRGESNYLDFRNGTVRRFVLDPVLDPESFGTSDGSVTGSISENLVDAALFGLYSGSAARLPIPYEMLLWPPTLAFRRSEFVDRGWSGVDWLDYLDALRCLKMGLDPLIQSVVVDERKFPYDFAGPEQCLDP
;
A
#
# COMPACT_ATOMS: atom_id res chain seq x y z
N MET A 1 36.92 18.00 -11.04
CA MET A 1 37.25 17.75 -12.47
C MET A 1 36.16 16.79 -12.95
N GLN A 2 35.23 17.22 -13.81
CA GLN A 2 35.22 16.93 -15.27
C GLN A 2 35.54 15.45 -15.56
N THR A 3 34.74 14.64 -16.27
CA THR A 3 33.41 14.75 -16.94
C THR A 3 33.01 13.28 -17.22
N GLN A 4 31.73 12.86 -17.24
CA GLN A 4 30.85 12.94 -18.41
C GLN A 4 29.40 12.57 -18.01
N THR A 5 28.44 13.07 -18.79
CA THR A 5 27.00 12.75 -18.69
C THR A 5 26.47 12.28 -20.06
N LYS A 6 25.29 11.64 -20.03
CA LYS A 6 24.40 11.28 -21.17
C LYS A 6 24.84 10.12 -22.08
N SER A 7 23.97 9.10 -22.18
CA SER A 7 23.24 8.80 -23.43
C SER A 7 22.24 7.63 -23.25
N PHE A 8 21.03 7.93 -22.78
CA PHE A 8 19.86 7.08 -23.02
C PHE A 8 19.29 7.46 -24.40
N ALA A 9 19.39 6.56 -25.39
CA ALA A 9 18.57 6.47 -26.62
C ALA A 9 19.27 5.64 -27.71
N ALA A 10 18.72 4.47 -28.05
CA ALA A 10 18.85 3.84 -29.38
C ALA A 10 17.90 2.63 -29.50
N ALA A 11 16.69 2.85 -30.02
CA ALA A 11 15.84 1.77 -30.52
C ALA A 11 16.08 1.51 -32.02
N LEU A 12 15.56 0.39 -32.51
CA LEU A 12 15.43 0.00 -33.94
C LEU A 12 16.72 -0.39 -34.68
N TRP A 13 16.82 -1.66 -35.07
CA TRP A 13 16.70 -2.12 -36.48
C TRP A 13 17.14 -3.60 -36.62
N ARG A 14 16.20 -4.49 -36.96
CA ARG A 14 16.26 -5.42 -38.13
C ARG A 14 15.15 -6.48 -38.07
N ALA A 15 14.39 -6.55 -39.16
CA ALA A 15 13.52 -7.67 -39.49
C ALA A 15 13.88 -8.20 -40.90
N ALA A 16 13.26 -9.34 -41.26
CA ALA A 16 13.18 -9.99 -42.59
C ALA A 16 14.31 -10.95 -43.03
N ALA A 17 13.99 -12.27 -43.03
CA ALA A 17 14.13 -13.24 -44.15
C ALA A 17 13.91 -14.69 -43.63
N VAL A 18 13.39 -15.70 -44.35
CA VAL A 18 12.36 -15.87 -45.41
C VAL A 18 12.26 -17.39 -45.74
N LEU A 19 11.05 -17.98 -45.80
CA LEU A 19 10.69 -19.29 -46.44
C LEU A 19 11.44 -20.61 -46.00
N ALA A 20 10.96 -21.86 -46.17
CA ALA A 20 9.74 -22.46 -46.76
C ALA A 20 9.56 -23.95 -46.33
N LEU A 21 8.43 -24.58 -46.73
CA LEU A 21 8.23 -26.04 -47.01
C LEU A 21 8.21 -27.03 -45.80
N ALA A 22 7.44 -28.14 -45.76
CA ALA A 22 6.46 -28.73 -46.71
C ALA A 22 5.45 -29.72 -46.07
N LEU A 23 4.24 -29.76 -46.63
CA LEU A 23 3.36 -30.91 -47.00
C LEU A 23 3.33 -32.25 -46.20
N SER A 24 2.22 -32.46 -45.46
CA SER A 24 1.21 -33.54 -45.68
C SER A 24 1.57 -35.04 -45.33
N PRO A 25 0.67 -36.06 -45.52
CA PRO A 25 -0.06 -36.63 -44.36
C PRO A 25 -0.26 -38.18 -44.30
N PHE A 26 -0.43 -38.76 -43.11
CA PHE A 26 -0.99 -40.13 -42.87
C PHE A 26 -1.53 -40.19 -41.41
N GLY A 27 -2.54 -40.99 -41.02
CA GLY A 27 -3.44 -41.86 -41.80
C GLY A 27 -4.08 -42.99 -40.96
N CYS A 28 -5.41 -42.94 -40.77
CA CYS A 28 -6.36 -44.04 -40.45
C CYS A 28 -6.24 -44.94 -39.19
N GLY A 29 -7.39 -45.13 -38.52
CA GLY A 29 -7.77 -46.33 -37.74
C GLY A 29 -8.10 -46.06 -36.26
N GLY A 30 -9.22 -46.53 -35.67
CA GLY A 30 -10.39 -47.23 -36.21
C GLY A 30 -11.05 -48.19 -35.20
N GLY A 31 -12.37 -48.08 -34.99
CA GLY A 31 -13.22 -48.99 -34.19
C GLY A 31 -13.77 -48.35 -32.89
N SER A 32 -15.09 -48.12 -32.69
CA SER A 32 -16.20 -49.06 -32.46
C SER A 32 -16.02 -49.91 -31.19
N GLY A 33 -16.84 -49.88 -30.14
CA GLY A 33 -18.20 -49.39 -29.83
C GLY A 33 -18.75 -50.27 -28.67
N PRO A 34 -20.08 -50.39 -28.40
CA PRO A 34 -21.10 -49.35 -28.21
C PRO A 34 -22.08 -49.63 -27.02
N LEU A 35 -23.08 -48.75 -26.81
CA LEU A 35 -24.34 -48.93 -26.02
C LEU A 35 -24.20 -48.96 -24.46
N SER A 36 -25.21 -48.58 -23.65
CA SER A 36 -26.66 -48.37 -23.89
C SER A 36 -27.32 -47.29 -23.00
N ASP A 37 -28.47 -46.76 -23.44
CA ASP A 37 -29.37 -45.81 -22.75
C ASP A 37 -29.95 -46.27 -21.38
N ALA A 38 -30.35 -45.28 -20.56
CA ALA A 38 -31.65 -45.29 -19.86
C ALA A 38 -32.10 -43.87 -19.42
N SER A 39 -33.25 -43.41 -19.95
CA SER A 39 -34.07 -42.28 -19.46
C SER A 39 -34.95 -42.72 -18.25
N ALA A 40 -35.75 -41.92 -17.53
CA ALA A 40 -36.34 -40.59 -17.73
C ALA A 40 -36.89 -39.99 -16.39
N GLN A 41 -37.33 -38.71 -16.41
CA GLN A 41 -38.46 -38.08 -15.66
C GLN A 41 -38.60 -38.38 -14.14
N GLY A 42 -38.47 -37.41 -13.22
CA GLY A 42 -39.40 -36.29 -12.95
C GLY A 42 -39.53 -36.08 -11.42
N ASP A 43 -40.22 -35.11 -10.82
CA ASP A 43 -41.00 -33.94 -11.29
C ASP A 43 -41.10 -32.88 -10.13
N ALA A 44 -41.64 -31.68 -10.41
CA ALA A 44 -41.98 -30.60 -9.44
C ALA A 44 -43.45 -30.12 -9.68
N PRO A 45 -44.12 -29.24 -8.89
CA PRO A 45 -43.63 -28.35 -7.82
C PRO A 45 -44.54 -28.30 -6.53
N GLY A 46 -44.30 -27.33 -5.63
CA GLY A 46 -45.15 -27.02 -4.46
C GLY A 46 -44.86 -25.63 -3.87
N GLU A 47 -45.87 -24.96 -3.30
CA GLU A 47 -45.97 -23.48 -3.27
C GLU A 47 -46.02 -22.85 -1.85
N VAL A 48 -45.51 -21.61 -1.76
CA VAL A 48 -45.72 -20.50 -0.79
C VAL A 48 -46.47 -20.73 0.54
N VAL A 49 -45.91 -20.19 1.63
CA VAL A 49 -46.67 -19.66 2.78
C VAL A 49 -46.23 -18.22 3.08
N VAL A 50 -47.19 -17.30 3.12
CA VAL A 50 -47.02 -15.92 3.62
C VAL A 50 -47.58 -15.84 5.04
N ALA A 51 -46.93 -15.07 5.92
CA ALA A 51 -47.53 -14.60 7.17
C ALA A 51 -47.15 -13.12 7.38
N ASP A 52 -48.18 -12.31 7.61
CA ASP A 52 -48.16 -10.84 7.71
C ASP A 52 -48.45 -10.40 9.17
N ALA A 53 -47.84 -9.28 9.58
CA ALA A 53 -48.25 -8.36 10.67
C ALA A 53 -47.11 -7.35 10.94
N GLY A 54 -47.27 -6.03 10.92
CA GLY A 54 -48.42 -5.21 10.50
C GLY A 54 -48.48 -3.85 11.23
N PHE A 55 -48.94 -2.80 10.53
CA PHE A 55 -49.71 -1.62 11.01
C PHE A 55 -49.12 -0.71 12.15
N ASP A 56 -49.38 0.61 12.23
CA ASP A 56 -50.32 1.47 11.48
C ASP A 56 -49.96 2.99 11.52
N ASP A 57 -50.87 3.76 10.91
CA ASP A 57 -51.26 5.15 11.16
C ASP A 57 -50.66 6.29 10.31
N ALA A 58 -51.55 6.83 9.47
CA ALA A 58 -51.48 8.12 8.79
C ALA A 58 -52.57 9.07 9.35
N ASP A 59 -52.34 10.39 9.28
CA ASP A 59 -53.34 11.43 8.99
C ASP A 59 -52.66 12.82 9.01
N LEU A 60 -52.47 13.49 7.88
CA LEU A 60 -53.41 14.36 7.14
C LEU A 60 -53.42 15.85 7.56
N ALA A 61 -52.59 16.61 6.84
CA ALA A 61 -52.98 17.75 6.00
C ALA A 61 -53.11 19.22 6.53
N LEU A 62 -52.72 20.12 5.61
CA LEU A 62 -53.05 21.55 5.44
C LEU A 62 -52.33 22.64 6.30
N LEU A 63 -51.44 23.38 5.65
CA LEU A 63 -51.57 24.85 5.45
C LEU A 63 -50.67 25.33 4.29
N ASP A 64 -51.13 26.36 3.56
CA ASP A 64 -50.60 26.77 2.24
C ASP A 64 -49.24 27.50 2.25
N GLY A 65 -48.46 27.32 1.18
CA GLY A 65 -47.30 28.17 0.86
C GLY A 65 -46.41 27.57 -0.24
N GLU A 66 -46.28 28.26 -1.38
CA GLU A 66 -45.48 27.81 -2.52
C GLU A 66 -43.99 27.65 -2.16
N ILE A 67 -43.41 26.49 -2.47
CA ILE A 67 -41.97 26.35 -2.72
C ILE A 67 -41.83 25.62 -4.06
N ALA A 68 -41.23 26.30 -5.04
CA ALA A 68 -40.96 25.70 -6.36
C ALA A 68 -39.81 24.68 -6.25
N PRO A 69 -39.85 23.55 -6.99
CA PRO A 69 -38.70 22.66 -7.07
C PRO A 69 -37.57 23.30 -7.90
N LEU A 70 -36.49 23.64 -7.21
CA LEU A 70 -35.12 23.55 -7.73
C LEU A 70 -34.61 22.14 -7.35
N ASP A 71 -33.89 21.38 -8.18
CA ASP A 71 -33.37 21.68 -9.52
C ASP A 71 -33.91 20.73 -10.57
N SER A 72 -34.04 21.22 -11.80
CA SER A 72 -34.06 20.37 -12.99
C SER A 72 -32.64 19.96 -13.33
N GLU A 73 -32.32 18.67 -13.28
CA GLU A 73 -31.21 18.13 -14.06
C GLU A 73 -31.50 18.40 -15.54
N VAL A 74 -30.80 19.37 -16.11
CA VAL A 74 -30.85 19.62 -17.56
C VAL A 74 -29.85 18.68 -18.21
N ASP A 75 -30.32 17.48 -18.54
CA ASP A 75 -29.63 16.64 -19.52
C ASP A 75 -29.60 17.38 -20.86
N LEU A 76 -28.40 17.80 -21.29
CA LEU A 76 -28.15 18.52 -22.53
C LEU A 76 -27.46 17.60 -23.54
N PRO A 77 -28.23 16.86 -24.37
CA PRO A 77 -27.64 16.02 -25.39
C PRO A 77 -26.98 16.90 -26.47
N GLY A 78 -25.65 16.78 -26.61
CA GLY A 78 -24.91 17.32 -27.75
C GLY A 78 -24.04 18.57 -27.50
N LEU A 79 -23.65 18.87 -26.25
CA LEU A 79 -22.53 19.79 -26.03
C LEU A 79 -21.20 19.14 -26.43
N ASN A 80 -20.34 19.91 -27.11
CA ASN A 80 -18.96 19.50 -27.39
C ASN A 80 -18.19 19.41 -26.05
N PRO A 81 -17.62 18.24 -25.68
CA PRO A 81 -16.86 18.08 -24.44
C PRO A 81 -15.55 18.86 -24.42
N CYS A 82 -15.17 19.54 -25.51
CA CYS A 82 -14.10 20.54 -25.54
C CYS A 82 -14.67 21.96 -25.75
N THR A 83 -15.40 22.47 -24.76
CA THR A 83 -15.76 23.90 -24.70
C THR A 83 -14.93 24.53 -23.59
N ALA A 84 -13.97 25.38 -23.97
CA ALA A 84 -13.09 26.11 -23.05
C ALA A 84 -13.88 26.74 -21.88
N ASP A 85 -13.42 26.51 -20.66
CA ASP A 85 -14.12 26.91 -19.44
C ASP A 85 -13.66 28.30 -18.93
N PRO A 86 -14.26 28.86 -17.86
CA PRO A 86 -13.95 30.20 -17.38
C PRO A 86 -12.51 30.46 -16.88
N PHE A 87 -11.68 29.43 -16.70
CA PHE A 87 -10.29 29.56 -16.26
C PHE A 87 -9.29 29.68 -17.42
N GLU A 88 -9.73 29.44 -18.64
CA GLU A 88 -8.89 29.41 -19.84
C GLU A 88 -8.40 30.81 -20.28
N PRO A 89 -7.16 30.95 -20.79
CA PRO A 89 -6.18 29.89 -21.01
C PRO A 89 -5.42 29.50 -19.74
N ASN A 90 -5.38 28.20 -19.42
CA ASN A 90 -4.58 27.66 -18.32
C ASN A 90 -3.69 26.45 -18.70
N ASP A 91 -3.39 26.32 -20.00
CA ASP A 91 -2.56 25.28 -20.66
C ASP A 91 -1.15 25.04 -20.06
N GLU A 92 -0.58 26.04 -19.38
CA GLU A 92 0.79 26.00 -18.86
C GLU A 92 0.93 26.58 -17.45
N GLY A 93 1.94 26.10 -16.71
CA GLY A 93 2.21 26.55 -15.34
C GLY A 93 2.49 28.06 -15.21
N SER A 94 2.92 28.74 -16.28
CA SER A 94 3.10 30.20 -16.33
C SER A 94 1.76 30.97 -16.33
N THR A 95 0.68 30.35 -16.77
CA THR A 95 -0.68 30.92 -16.84
C THR A 95 -1.58 30.50 -15.68
N ALA A 96 -1.14 29.55 -14.86
CA ALA A 96 -1.90 28.89 -13.79
C ALA A 96 -2.71 29.84 -12.86
N PRO A 97 -4.05 29.97 -13.01
CA PRO A 97 -4.89 30.74 -12.10
C PRO A 97 -4.83 30.22 -10.66
N PRO A 98 -5.15 31.06 -9.65
CA PRO A 98 -5.25 30.62 -8.27
C PRO A 98 -6.29 29.50 -8.11
N LEU A 99 -5.92 28.44 -7.40
CA LEU A 99 -6.76 27.28 -7.11
C LEU A 99 -8.07 27.72 -6.43
N PRO A 100 -9.25 27.31 -6.92
CA PRO A 100 -10.52 27.65 -6.29
C PRO A 100 -10.60 27.03 -4.88
N GLY A 101 -11.07 27.83 -3.91
CA GLY A 101 -11.34 27.38 -2.55
C GLY A 101 -12.72 26.75 -2.42
N GLY A 102 -12.85 25.66 -1.65
CA GLY A 102 -14.08 24.88 -1.60
C GLY A 102 -14.27 24.05 -2.87
N SER A 103 -15.52 23.83 -3.28
CA SER A 103 -15.85 23.10 -4.50
C SER A 103 -16.00 24.04 -5.70
N SER A 104 -15.29 23.77 -6.79
CA SER A 104 -15.43 24.51 -8.05
C SER A 104 -16.78 24.24 -8.74
N ALA A 105 -17.09 25.04 -9.76
CA ALA A 105 -18.03 24.60 -10.79
C ALA A 105 -17.48 23.38 -11.55
N TRP A 106 -18.30 22.77 -12.42
CA TRP A 106 -17.78 21.83 -13.41
C TRP A 106 -16.95 22.59 -14.46
N LEU A 107 -15.72 22.12 -14.63
CA LEU A 107 -14.65 22.57 -15.51
C LEU A 107 -14.46 21.56 -16.66
N THR A 108 -13.72 21.93 -17.72
CA THR A 108 -13.66 21.17 -18.96
C THR A 108 -12.24 21.05 -19.49
N LEU A 109 -11.64 19.85 -19.39
CA LEU A 109 -10.31 19.58 -19.92
C LEU A 109 -10.39 19.23 -21.41
N CYS A 110 -9.90 20.12 -22.27
CA CYS A 110 -9.93 20.01 -23.72
C CYS A 110 -8.74 19.19 -24.29
N ALA A 111 -8.61 17.93 -23.86
CA ALA A 111 -7.45 17.08 -24.20
C ALA A 111 -7.05 17.13 -25.70
N PRO A 112 -5.75 17.25 -26.04
CA PRO A 112 -4.57 16.96 -25.20
C PRO A 112 -4.06 18.15 -24.35
N GLU A 113 -4.84 19.21 -24.19
CA GLU A 113 -4.51 20.36 -23.32
C GLU A 113 -4.45 19.95 -21.82
N GLU A 114 -3.82 20.79 -20.98
CA GLU A 114 -3.51 20.52 -19.57
C GLU A 114 -3.91 21.69 -18.68
N ASP A 115 -4.66 21.44 -17.61
CA ASP A 115 -5.17 22.53 -16.78
C ASP A 115 -4.28 22.76 -15.55
N TRP A 116 -3.62 23.92 -15.51
CA TRP A 116 -2.74 24.31 -14.41
C TRP A 116 -3.43 25.26 -13.43
N PHE A 117 -3.20 25.04 -12.13
CA PHE A 117 -3.65 25.91 -11.04
C PHE A 117 -2.51 26.18 -10.05
N SER A 118 -2.55 27.32 -9.35
CA SER A 118 -1.54 27.72 -8.37
C SER A 118 -2.10 27.89 -6.96
N VAL A 119 -1.36 27.45 -5.94
CA VAL A 119 -1.75 27.64 -4.53
C VAL A 119 -0.57 28.08 -3.68
N THR A 120 -0.72 29.21 -2.99
CA THR A 120 0.29 29.72 -2.04
C THR A 120 0.06 29.14 -0.66
N LEU A 121 1.10 28.51 -0.10
CA LEU A 121 1.07 27.88 1.22
C LEU A 121 2.25 28.34 2.09
N SER A 122 2.00 28.42 3.39
CA SER A 122 3.06 28.59 4.40
C SER A 122 3.57 27.22 4.86
N ARG A 123 4.85 27.12 5.25
CA ARG A 123 5.45 25.88 5.76
C ARG A 123 4.61 25.30 6.91
N GLY A 124 4.26 24.01 6.80
CA GLY A 124 3.35 23.28 7.70
C GLY A 124 1.94 23.16 7.12
N GLU A 125 1.43 24.24 6.52
CA GLU A 125 0.03 24.40 6.14
C GLU A 125 -0.50 23.24 5.31
N ARG A 126 -1.67 22.72 5.71
CA ARG A 126 -2.30 21.55 5.10
C ARG A 126 -3.46 21.89 4.16
N ILE A 127 -3.39 21.36 2.95
CA ILE A 127 -4.50 21.35 1.99
C ILE A 127 -4.81 19.92 1.55
N ARG A 128 -6.11 19.66 1.36
CA ARG A 128 -6.63 18.48 0.69
C ARG A 128 -7.27 18.90 -0.61
N VAL A 129 -6.89 18.23 -1.69
CA VAL A 129 -7.40 18.48 -3.04
C VAL A 129 -7.97 17.18 -3.57
N THR A 130 -9.24 17.22 -3.98
CA THR A 130 -9.95 16.09 -4.57
C THR A 130 -10.46 16.50 -5.93
N LEU A 131 -10.00 15.80 -6.97
CA LEU A 131 -10.46 15.92 -8.34
C LEU A 131 -11.60 14.92 -8.57
N GLN A 132 -12.80 15.42 -8.78
CA GLN A 132 -13.96 14.65 -9.27
C GLN A 132 -14.05 14.84 -10.78
N PHE A 133 -14.28 13.78 -11.56
CA PHE A 133 -14.43 13.88 -13.02
C PHE A 133 -15.50 12.89 -13.50
N ASP A 134 -15.91 13.00 -14.76
CA ASP A 134 -16.83 12.02 -15.34
C ASP A 134 -16.05 10.77 -15.80
N PRO A 135 -16.18 9.62 -15.13
CA PRO A 135 -15.42 8.43 -15.49
C PRO A 135 -15.80 7.92 -16.89
N ALA A 136 -17.00 8.25 -17.40
CA ALA A 136 -17.48 7.82 -18.72
C ALA A 136 -16.82 8.53 -19.91
N LEU A 137 -16.05 9.58 -19.66
CA LEU A 137 -15.27 10.28 -20.68
C LEU A 137 -13.77 9.91 -20.64
N GLY A 138 -13.37 8.99 -19.75
CA GLY A 138 -11.97 8.66 -19.47
C GLY A 138 -11.58 9.01 -18.05
N TYR A 139 -10.30 8.87 -17.72
CA TYR A 139 -9.77 9.26 -16.41
C TYR A 139 -8.83 10.47 -16.50
N LEU A 140 -8.85 11.28 -15.44
CA LEU A 140 -7.91 12.38 -15.25
C LEU A 140 -6.90 12.05 -14.15
N SER A 141 -5.68 12.52 -14.35
CA SER A 141 -4.60 12.47 -13.37
C SER A 141 -4.34 13.88 -12.83
N VAL A 142 -4.04 14.00 -11.54
CA VAL A 142 -3.62 15.27 -10.94
C VAL A 142 -2.24 15.13 -10.30
N GLU A 143 -1.34 16.02 -10.70
CA GLU A 143 0.00 16.13 -10.14
C GLU A 143 0.11 17.40 -9.29
N LEU A 144 0.93 17.30 -8.23
CA LEU A 144 1.36 18.42 -7.42
C LEU A 144 2.85 18.64 -7.64
N LEU A 145 3.23 19.89 -7.93
CA LEU A 145 4.59 20.32 -8.16
C LEU A 145 4.98 21.41 -7.15
N ASP A 146 6.24 21.40 -6.74
CA ASP A 146 6.82 22.38 -5.83
C ASP A 146 7.15 23.72 -6.54
N PRO A 147 7.62 24.75 -5.79
CA PRO A 147 7.99 26.04 -6.39
C PRO A 147 9.20 26.02 -7.35
N ALA A 148 9.96 24.92 -7.41
CA ALA A 148 11.03 24.70 -8.38
C ALA A 148 10.55 23.96 -9.65
N GLY A 149 9.34 23.40 -9.61
CA GLY A 149 8.77 22.56 -10.67
C GLY A 149 9.04 21.06 -10.47
N ASP A 150 9.58 20.65 -9.31
CA ASP A 150 9.78 19.24 -8.99
C ASP A 150 8.47 18.61 -8.48
N ARG A 151 8.14 17.42 -8.98
CA ARG A 151 6.88 16.73 -8.69
C ARG A 151 6.88 16.14 -7.28
N LEU A 152 6.01 16.63 -6.40
CA LEU A 152 5.88 16.20 -5.01
C LEU A 152 4.93 15.02 -4.81
N ALA A 153 3.83 14.99 -5.57
CA ALA A 153 2.83 13.93 -5.50
C ALA A 153 2.14 13.75 -6.86
N VAL A 154 1.64 12.54 -7.07
CA VAL A 154 0.66 12.22 -8.10
C VAL A 154 -0.49 11.53 -7.40
N ALA A 155 -1.71 11.98 -7.64
CA ALA A 155 -2.89 11.18 -7.31
C ALA A 155 -3.32 10.45 -8.58
N HIS A 156 -3.02 9.16 -8.65
CA HIS A 156 -3.62 8.26 -9.63
C HIS A 156 -5.10 8.07 -9.27
N PRO A 157 -6.02 8.11 -10.23
CA PRO A 157 -7.45 8.07 -9.94
C PRO A 157 -7.89 6.70 -9.43
N VAL A 158 -8.53 6.70 -8.27
CA VAL A 158 -9.46 5.64 -7.84
C VAL A 158 -10.88 6.14 -8.19
N LEU A 159 -11.87 5.27 -8.29
CA LEU A 159 -13.12 5.57 -9.01
C LEU A 159 -14.12 6.52 -8.34
N SER A 160 -13.75 7.12 -7.21
CA SER A 160 -14.44 8.28 -6.63
C SER A 160 -13.72 9.61 -6.90
N GLY A 161 -12.62 9.59 -7.65
CA GLY A 161 -11.79 10.75 -8.00
C GLY A 161 -10.31 10.57 -7.64
N ALA A 162 -9.47 11.49 -8.10
CA ALA A 162 -8.05 11.55 -7.72
C ALA A 162 -7.89 12.50 -6.52
N ARG A 163 -7.40 12.01 -5.37
CA ARG A 163 -7.25 12.80 -4.14
C ARG A 163 -5.81 12.84 -3.64
N PHE A 164 -5.38 13.99 -3.12
CA PHE A 164 -4.15 14.09 -2.33
C PHE A 164 -4.32 15.06 -1.15
N GLU A 165 -3.52 14.85 -0.11
CA GLU A 165 -3.33 15.81 0.98
C GLU A 165 -1.85 16.20 1.04
N LEU A 166 -1.59 17.49 1.19
CA LEU A 166 -0.26 18.09 1.23
C LEU A 166 -0.10 18.86 2.54
N SER A 167 1.01 18.65 3.25
CA SER A 167 1.58 19.61 4.19
C SER A 167 2.76 20.30 3.51
N ALA A 168 2.75 21.63 3.43
CA ALA A 168 3.75 22.36 2.67
C ALA A 168 5.15 22.29 3.34
N PRO A 169 6.18 21.70 2.71
CA PRO A 169 7.52 21.60 3.31
C PRO A 169 8.24 22.95 3.46
N ALA A 170 7.84 23.95 2.68
CA ALA A 170 8.41 25.30 2.66
C ALA A 170 7.33 26.36 2.39
N ASN A 171 7.67 27.63 2.57
CA ASN A 171 6.82 28.72 2.09
C ASN A 171 6.97 28.81 0.56
N GLY A 172 5.88 28.80 -0.19
CA GLY A 172 5.96 28.88 -1.65
C GLY A 172 4.61 28.87 -2.37
N SER A 173 4.68 29.06 -3.69
CA SER A 173 3.58 28.78 -4.60
C SER A 173 3.77 27.40 -5.20
N TYR A 174 2.83 26.50 -4.93
CA TYR A 174 2.78 25.15 -5.45
C TYR A 174 1.89 25.13 -6.69
N SER A 175 2.20 24.26 -7.65
CA SER A 175 1.41 24.13 -8.88
C SER A 175 0.66 22.79 -8.89
N ILE A 176 -0.56 22.81 -9.38
CA ILE A 176 -1.43 21.65 -9.52
C ILE A 176 -1.73 21.50 -11.01
N ARG A 177 -1.52 20.31 -11.57
CA ARG A 177 -1.63 20.03 -13.01
C ARG A 177 -2.64 18.90 -13.21
N VAL A 178 -3.77 19.21 -13.84
CA VAL A 178 -4.80 18.24 -14.23
C VAL A 178 -4.59 17.88 -15.70
N HIS A 179 -4.54 16.60 -16.03
CA HIS A 179 -4.34 16.14 -17.41
C HIS A 179 -5.04 14.80 -17.67
N ALA A 180 -5.27 14.46 -18.94
CA ALA A 180 -5.85 13.19 -19.39
C ALA A 180 -4.77 12.31 -20.04
N PRO A 181 -4.20 11.29 -19.34
CA PRO A 181 -3.10 10.51 -19.88
C PRO A 181 -3.43 9.73 -21.16
N LEU A 182 -4.70 9.35 -21.36
CA LEU A 182 -5.18 8.70 -22.59
C LEU A 182 -5.63 9.69 -23.69
N GLY A 183 -5.52 11.00 -23.46
CA GLY A 183 -5.84 12.04 -24.44
C GLY A 183 -7.34 12.23 -24.74
N ALA A 184 -8.23 11.69 -23.89
CA ALA A 184 -9.67 11.89 -24.01
C ALA A 184 -10.13 13.14 -23.23
N PRO A 185 -10.96 14.02 -23.82
CA PRO A 185 -11.47 15.21 -23.12
C PRO A 185 -12.51 14.84 -22.08
N ASN A 186 -12.56 15.59 -20.98
CA ASN A 186 -13.40 15.24 -19.83
C ASN A 186 -13.89 16.50 -19.08
N ARG A 187 -14.99 16.36 -18.34
CA ARG A 187 -15.46 17.35 -17.36
C ARG A 187 -15.01 16.98 -15.95
N TYR A 188 -14.61 17.98 -15.17
CA TYR A 188 -14.12 17.75 -13.82
C TYR A 188 -14.49 18.86 -12.84
N ARG A 189 -14.18 18.66 -11.56
CA ARG A 189 -14.43 19.58 -10.46
C ARG A 189 -13.33 19.41 -9.44
N ILE A 190 -12.74 20.51 -8.99
CA ILE A 190 -11.75 20.51 -7.92
C ILE A 190 -12.47 20.85 -6.62
N VAL A 191 -12.25 20.02 -5.60
CA VAL A 191 -12.67 20.29 -4.22
C VAL A 191 -11.43 20.52 -3.37
N THR A 192 -11.24 21.76 -2.94
CA THR A 192 -10.11 22.21 -2.12
C THR A 192 -10.57 22.47 -0.69
N GLU A 193 -10.04 21.73 0.26
CA GLU A 193 -10.24 21.92 1.70
C GLU A 193 -8.92 22.33 2.36
N ARG A 194 -8.89 23.47 3.05
CA ARG A 194 -7.80 23.76 4.00
C ARG A 194 -8.09 22.94 5.25
N VAL A 195 -7.20 22.02 5.60
CA VAL A 195 -7.44 21.07 6.70
C VAL A 195 -7.17 21.78 8.03
N VAL A 196 -8.20 22.44 8.55
CA VAL A 196 -8.16 23.06 9.88
C VAL A 196 -8.23 21.97 10.93
N ASP A 197 -7.16 21.83 11.71
CA ASP A 197 -6.94 20.69 12.58
C ASP A 197 -7.75 20.78 13.90
N PRO A 198 -8.75 19.90 14.14
CA PRO A 198 -9.67 19.99 15.27
C PRO A 198 -9.09 19.36 16.54
N CYS A 199 -8.07 20.00 17.13
CA CYS A 199 -7.70 19.65 18.52
C CYS A 199 -8.88 20.05 19.43
N PRO A 200 -9.54 19.11 20.14
CA PRO A 200 -10.38 19.50 21.27
C PRO A 200 -9.50 20.17 22.33
N GLU A 201 -10.11 20.98 23.21
CA GLU A 201 -9.36 21.58 24.32
C GLU A 201 -8.62 20.49 25.11
N ASP A 202 -7.33 20.75 25.36
CA ASP A 202 -6.43 19.88 26.11
C ASP A 202 -7.07 19.49 27.45
N PRO A 203 -7.35 18.20 27.70
CA PRO A 203 -8.08 17.76 28.89
C PRO A 203 -7.26 17.88 30.17
N GLU A 204 -5.95 18.12 30.09
CA GLU A 204 -5.04 18.24 31.23
C GLU A 204 -4.27 19.56 31.23
N PRO A 205 -4.92 20.74 31.31
CA PRO A 205 -4.25 22.02 31.18
C PRO A 205 -3.23 22.24 32.31
N ARG A 206 -1.95 22.03 31.98
CA ARG A 206 -0.77 22.33 32.81
C ARG A 206 0.00 23.51 32.21
N GLY A 207 -0.74 24.56 31.82
CA GLY A 207 -0.32 25.59 30.87
C GLY A 207 0.78 26.55 31.36
N THR A 208 1.12 26.53 32.65
CA THR A 208 2.05 27.50 33.26
C THR A 208 3.02 26.86 34.27
N PRO A 209 4.08 27.58 34.70
CA PRO A 209 4.91 27.12 35.81
C PRO A 209 4.16 26.96 37.16
N SER A 210 3.01 27.61 37.34
CA SER A 210 2.27 27.59 38.62
C SER A 210 1.42 26.33 38.83
N ASP A 211 0.87 25.77 37.76
CA ASP A 211 0.08 24.53 37.72
C ASP A 211 0.92 23.29 37.32
N ALA A 212 2.23 23.49 37.10
CA ALA A 212 3.18 22.45 36.72
C ALA A 212 3.14 21.21 37.63
N LEU A 213 2.96 20.03 37.03
CA LEU A 213 2.87 18.76 37.76
C LEU A 213 4.25 18.35 38.32
N THR A 214 4.29 17.88 39.56
CA THR A 214 5.53 17.37 40.17
C THR A 214 5.85 15.95 39.69
N LEU A 215 6.98 15.75 39.00
CA LEU A 215 7.48 14.42 38.62
C LEU A 215 8.12 13.70 39.81
N THR A 216 7.99 12.38 39.86
CA THR A 216 8.68 11.51 40.82
C THR A 216 9.31 10.30 40.10
N ASP A 217 10.27 9.64 40.75
CA ASP A 217 10.95 8.43 40.21
C ASP A 217 10.04 7.17 40.20
N SER A 218 8.79 7.28 40.65
CA SER A 218 7.95 6.11 40.96
C SER A 218 7.04 5.66 39.81
N GLN A 219 6.58 6.54 38.93
CA GLN A 219 5.65 6.20 37.84
C GLN A 219 5.89 7.01 36.57
N PRO A 220 5.72 6.42 35.37
CA PRO A 220 5.60 7.16 34.13
C PRO A 220 4.32 8.01 34.13
N LEU A 221 4.36 9.13 33.42
CA LEU A 221 3.23 10.03 33.18
C LEU A 221 2.97 10.08 31.68
N ASP A 222 1.72 9.81 31.30
CA ASP A 222 1.24 9.99 29.93
C ASP A 222 0.63 11.39 29.79
N GLY A 223 0.80 12.02 28.64
CA GLY A 223 0.25 13.34 28.31
C GLY A 223 0.19 13.56 26.80
N THR A 224 -0.30 14.71 26.34
CA THR A 224 -0.42 15.02 24.89
C THR A 224 -0.20 16.50 24.61
N VAL A 225 0.81 16.81 23.80
CA VAL A 225 1.00 18.17 23.27
C VAL A 225 -0.01 18.39 22.14
N CYS A 226 -0.97 19.28 22.40
CA CYS A 226 -2.09 19.63 21.52
C CYS A 226 -1.99 21.12 21.13
N GLY A 227 -1.50 21.37 19.92
CA GLY A 227 -1.38 22.71 19.36
C GLY A 227 -0.42 23.60 20.14
N LEU A 228 -0.91 24.78 20.54
CA LEU A 228 -0.15 25.76 21.32
C LEU A 228 -0.34 25.61 22.84
N SER A 229 -1.00 24.55 23.33
CA SER A 229 -1.06 24.22 24.77
C SER A 229 0.29 23.63 25.22
N PRO A 230 1.02 24.28 26.16
CA PRO A 230 2.27 23.73 26.67
C PRO A 230 2.05 22.96 27.97
N ASP A 231 2.67 21.80 28.10
CA ASP A 231 2.66 21.03 29.35
C ASP A 231 3.86 21.38 30.22
N TRP A 232 3.60 21.89 31.43
CA TRP A 232 4.64 22.16 32.42
C TRP A 232 4.73 21.07 33.49
N PHE A 233 5.98 20.72 33.79
CA PHE A 233 6.35 19.82 34.86
C PHE A 233 7.44 20.42 35.74
N ARG A 234 7.59 19.94 36.96
CA ARG A 234 8.68 20.30 37.88
C ARG A 234 9.21 19.09 38.62
N PHE A 235 10.47 19.12 39.02
CA PHE A 235 11.02 18.13 39.96
C PHE A 235 12.21 18.70 40.72
N VAL A 236 12.48 18.12 41.89
CA VAL A 236 13.68 18.42 42.69
C VAL A 236 14.44 17.10 42.86
N PRO A 237 15.66 16.97 42.30
CA PRO A 237 16.44 15.75 42.44
C PRO A 237 17.04 15.65 43.85
N SER A 238 17.42 14.44 44.25
CA SER A 238 18.23 14.27 45.47
C SER A 238 19.63 14.89 45.27
N THR A 239 20.08 15.72 46.22
CA THR A 239 21.39 16.38 46.19
C THR A 239 22.52 15.44 45.80
N GLY A 240 23.28 15.81 44.77
CA GLY A 240 24.43 15.07 44.27
C GLY A 240 24.12 13.88 43.35
N ASN A 241 22.86 13.56 43.06
CA ASN A 241 22.50 12.57 42.06
C ASN A 241 22.45 13.16 40.63
N GLU A 242 22.74 12.33 39.64
CA GLU A 242 22.38 12.56 38.25
C GLU A 242 20.89 12.29 38.04
N SER A 243 20.28 12.97 37.07
CA SER A 243 18.87 12.79 36.72
C SER A 243 18.71 12.66 35.21
N PHE A 244 17.76 11.83 34.80
CA PHE A 244 17.50 11.50 33.41
C PHE A 244 15.99 11.54 33.15
N LEU A 245 15.56 12.29 32.13
CA LEU A 245 14.20 12.18 31.59
C LEU A 245 14.23 11.15 30.47
N THR A 246 13.44 10.10 30.60
CA THR A 246 13.07 9.22 29.49
C THR A 246 11.75 9.73 28.93
N ILE A 247 11.67 9.90 27.61
CA ILE A 247 10.53 10.46 26.93
C ILE A 247 10.24 9.59 25.71
N ASP A 248 9.14 8.84 25.71
CA ASP A 248 8.68 8.12 24.53
C ASP A 248 7.63 9.00 23.82
N ILE A 249 7.98 9.60 22.67
CA ILE A 249 7.07 10.44 21.86
C ILE A 249 6.31 9.56 20.86
N GLY A 250 4.99 9.69 20.81
CA GLY A 250 4.16 9.02 19.81
C GLY A 250 4.39 9.57 18.39
N SER A 251 4.16 8.73 17.38
CA SER A 251 4.06 9.18 16.00
C SER A 251 2.83 10.06 15.84
N GLY A 252 3.01 11.34 15.50
CA GLY A 252 1.92 12.30 15.33
C GLY A 252 2.38 13.56 14.59
N GLY A 253 1.44 14.45 14.30
CA GLY A 253 1.70 15.67 13.53
C GLY A 253 2.55 16.68 14.30
N GLY A 254 3.34 17.48 13.58
CA GLY A 254 4.08 18.63 14.10
C GLY A 254 5.27 18.32 15.03
N GLU A 255 6.04 19.36 15.33
CA GLU A 255 7.26 19.27 16.12
C GLU A 255 6.95 19.46 17.62
N VAL A 256 7.55 18.65 18.49
CA VAL A 256 7.51 18.85 19.95
C VAL A 256 8.85 19.39 20.42
N THR A 257 8.84 20.52 21.10
CA THR A 257 10.02 21.10 21.75
C THR A 257 9.95 20.89 23.26
N LEU A 258 11.05 20.38 23.82
CA LEU A 258 11.30 20.31 25.26
C LEU A 258 12.24 21.44 25.68
N ASP A 259 11.79 22.27 26.61
CA ASP A 259 12.60 23.29 27.27
C ASP A 259 12.86 22.91 28.73
N LEU A 260 14.05 23.24 29.22
CA LEU A 260 14.48 23.05 30.61
C LEU A 260 14.76 24.40 31.26
N PHE A 261 14.16 24.68 32.41
CA PHE A 261 14.39 25.90 33.20
C PHE A 261 14.89 25.54 34.60
N SER A 262 15.62 26.45 35.25
CA SER A 262 15.93 26.32 36.68
C SER A 262 14.66 26.57 37.49
N ALA A 263 14.47 25.85 38.60
CA ALA A 263 13.37 26.12 39.53
C ALA A 263 13.41 27.53 40.16
N LEU A 264 14.54 28.25 40.08
CA LEU A 264 14.68 29.62 40.56
C LEU A 264 14.17 30.67 39.55
N ASP A 265 14.04 30.32 38.27
CA ASP A 265 13.59 31.24 37.21
C ASP A 265 12.89 30.49 36.07
N SER A 266 11.59 30.22 36.25
CA SER A 266 10.74 29.54 35.27
C SER A 266 10.22 30.44 34.14
N ASN A 267 10.42 31.77 34.26
CA ASN A 267 10.04 32.75 33.25
C ASN A 267 11.24 33.31 32.46
N GLY A 268 12.46 32.94 32.85
CA GLY A 268 13.70 33.33 32.21
C GLY A 268 14.05 32.53 30.95
N ALA A 269 15.31 32.60 30.55
CA ALA A 269 15.82 31.82 29.42
C ALA A 269 15.93 30.33 29.78
N ALA A 270 15.53 29.45 28.85
CA ALA A 270 15.74 28.02 29.01
C ALA A 270 17.25 27.69 29.10
N LEU A 271 17.60 26.81 30.04
CA LEU A 271 18.93 26.21 30.19
C LEU A 271 19.29 25.32 29.00
N SER A 272 18.28 24.72 28.37
CA SER A 272 18.40 23.89 27.17
C SER A 272 17.04 23.81 26.48
N THR A 273 17.06 23.74 25.15
CA THR A 273 15.90 23.55 24.27
C THR A 273 16.24 22.41 23.31
N ARG A 274 15.41 21.36 23.26
CA ARG A 274 15.60 20.18 22.39
C ARG A 274 14.32 19.89 21.61
N VAL A 275 14.44 19.86 20.29
CA VAL A 275 13.42 19.24 19.42
C VAL A 275 13.40 17.74 19.68
N LEU A 276 12.25 17.21 20.04
CA LEU A 276 12.01 15.79 20.22
C LEU A 276 11.52 15.17 18.91
N ARG A 277 11.93 13.93 18.66
CA ARG A 277 11.50 13.11 17.53
C ARG A 277 10.63 11.96 18.04
N PRO A 278 9.70 11.42 17.23
CA PRO A 278 8.98 10.19 17.57
C PRO A 278 9.90 9.06 18.02
N GLY A 279 9.38 8.20 18.89
CA GLY A 279 10.13 7.18 19.60
C GLY A 279 10.80 7.69 20.89
N ARG A 280 11.65 6.85 21.46
CA ARG A 280 12.31 7.09 22.75
C ARG A 280 13.48 8.07 22.64
N GLN A 281 13.45 9.10 23.47
CA GLN A 281 14.51 10.10 23.67
C GLN A 281 14.93 10.06 25.14
N ILE A 282 16.23 10.26 25.43
CA ILE A 282 16.72 10.41 26.80
C ILE A 282 17.46 11.74 26.95
N VAL A 283 17.13 12.50 28.00
CA VAL A 283 17.74 13.78 28.34
C VAL A 283 18.43 13.67 29.69
N SER A 284 19.76 13.75 29.69
CA SER A 284 20.55 13.89 30.92
C SER A 284 20.44 15.31 31.47
N LEU A 285 20.26 15.42 32.78
CA LEU A 285 20.04 16.67 33.50
C LEU A 285 21.23 16.93 34.44
N PRO A 286 21.89 18.10 34.38
CA PRO A 286 22.94 18.46 35.33
C PRO A 286 22.46 18.40 36.79
N PRO A 287 23.32 18.07 37.77
CA PRO A 287 22.95 18.17 39.18
C PRO A 287 22.61 19.62 39.57
N ARG A 288 21.43 19.83 40.17
CA ARG A 288 20.92 21.11 40.68
C ARG A 288 20.07 20.88 41.93
N ASP A 289 20.45 21.48 43.06
CA ASP A 289 19.74 21.32 44.33
C ASP A 289 18.40 22.06 44.36
N GLU A 290 18.25 23.12 43.56
CA GLU A 290 17.00 23.88 43.44
C GLU A 290 15.91 23.13 42.67
N GLY A 291 16.30 22.18 41.80
CA GLY A 291 15.40 21.50 40.87
C GLY A 291 15.20 22.21 39.52
N TYR A 292 14.24 21.70 38.76
CA TYR A 292 13.96 22.10 37.38
C TYR A 292 12.47 22.28 37.13
N PHE A 293 12.16 23.14 36.15
CA PHE A 293 10.93 23.01 35.36
C PHE A 293 11.26 22.41 33.99
N VAL A 294 10.34 21.61 33.46
CA VAL A 294 10.35 21.08 32.10
C VAL A 294 9.10 21.59 31.41
N ARG A 295 9.21 22.10 30.19
CA ARG A 295 8.07 22.48 29.36
C ARG A 295 8.10 21.66 28.08
N PHE A 296 6.99 21.00 27.76
CA PHE A 296 6.71 20.49 26.42
C PHE A 296 5.86 21.53 25.69
N SER A 297 6.17 21.78 24.43
CA SER A 297 5.46 22.79 23.62
C SER A 297 5.44 22.39 22.15
N GLY A 298 4.44 22.86 21.42
CA GLY A 298 4.23 22.55 20.00
C GLY A 298 3.91 23.77 19.15
N SER A 299 3.73 23.51 17.85
CA SER A 299 3.09 24.44 16.90
C SER A 299 1.58 24.21 16.89
N GLN A 300 0.83 25.06 16.18
CA GLN A 300 -0.63 24.90 16.01
C GLN A 300 -1.03 23.52 15.45
N GLU A 301 -0.16 22.88 14.68
CA GLU A 301 -0.31 21.57 14.04
C GLU A 301 0.25 20.41 14.89
N THR A 302 0.90 20.68 16.03
CA THR A 302 1.48 19.62 16.86
C THR A 302 0.39 18.78 17.55
N ARG A 303 0.46 17.47 17.35
CA ARG A 303 -0.46 16.44 17.85
C ARG A 303 0.38 15.24 18.27
N ALA A 304 0.94 15.28 19.48
CA ALA A 304 1.87 14.25 19.93
C ALA A 304 1.59 13.81 21.35
N SER A 305 1.17 12.55 21.51
CA SER A 305 1.19 11.90 22.82
C SER A 305 2.62 11.67 23.27
N TYR A 306 2.85 11.67 24.58
CA TYR A 306 4.14 11.34 25.15
C TYR A 306 3.99 10.55 26.44
N ARG A 307 5.00 9.72 26.74
CA ARG A 307 5.21 9.08 28.03
C ARG A 307 6.51 9.60 28.64
N LEU A 308 6.41 10.31 29.75
CA LEU A 308 7.52 10.92 30.48
C LEU A 308 7.86 10.11 31.73
N SER A 309 9.14 9.83 31.97
CA SER A 309 9.63 9.19 33.20
C SER A 309 10.90 9.88 33.70
N LEU A 310 10.94 10.19 35.00
CA LEU A 310 12.15 10.64 35.68
C LEU A 310 12.89 9.44 36.28
N ARG A 311 14.22 9.38 36.11
CA ARG A 311 15.11 8.47 36.82
C ARG A 311 16.25 9.24 37.48
N THR A 312 16.57 8.89 38.73
CA THR A 312 17.71 9.45 39.46
C THR A 312 18.72 8.37 39.85
N SER A 313 20.00 8.68 39.80
CA SER A 313 21.07 7.74 40.20
C SER A 313 22.27 8.47 40.80
N LYS A 314 23.11 7.75 41.55
CA LYS A 314 24.43 8.29 41.91
C LYS A 314 25.26 8.50 40.63
N PRO A 315 26.17 9.49 40.62
CA PRO A 315 26.97 9.80 39.45
C PRO A 315 27.75 8.62 38.90
N GLY A 316 27.72 8.43 37.58
CA GLY A 316 28.48 7.39 36.89
C GLY A 316 27.98 5.95 37.09
N LEU A 317 26.78 5.74 37.65
CA LEU A 317 26.15 4.41 37.69
C LEU A 317 25.39 4.09 36.40
N LEU A 318 24.82 5.09 35.73
CA LEU A 318 24.05 4.97 34.49
C LEU A 318 24.68 5.84 33.40
N ALA A 319 24.52 5.43 32.15
CA ALA A 319 24.83 6.26 30.99
C ALA A 319 23.72 6.15 29.94
N VAL A 320 23.52 7.24 29.21
CA VAL A 320 22.77 7.22 27.95
C VAL A 320 23.67 6.60 26.89
N ARG A 321 23.29 5.44 26.38
CA ARG A 321 23.96 4.77 25.26
C ARG A 321 23.06 4.90 24.04
N ARG A 322 23.66 5.32 22.93
CA ARG A 322 22.94 5.54 21.67
C ARG A 322 23.52 4.65 20.59
N TYR A 323 22.64 3.97 19.88
CA TYR A 323 22.95 3.12 18.75
C TYR A 323 22.31 3.73 17.51
N ASP A 324 23.13 4.04 16.52
CA ASP A 324 22.72 4.35 15.15
C ASP A 324 23.15 3.17 14.28
N GLY A 325 22.35 2.79 13.28
CA GLY A 325 22.72 1.71 12.38
C GLY A 325 21.70 1.43 11.28
N VAL A 326 22.00 0.43 10.47
CA VAL A 326 21.14 -0.11 9.41
C VAL A 326 20.97 -1.62 9.61
N VAL A 327 19.76 -2.13 9.36
CA VAL A 327 19.49 -3.56 9.29
C VAL A 327 19.29 -3.96 7.84
N ARG A 328 20.00 -4.99 7.41
CA ARG A 328 19.91 -5.56 6.06
C ARG A 328 19.72 -7.07 6.15
N TYR A 329 19.07 -7.65 5.16
CA TYR A 329 18.95 -9.10 5.01
C TYR A 329 19.68 -9.57 3.75
N ALA A 330 20.29 -10.76 3.84
CA ALA A 330 20.93 -11.42 2.70
C ALA A 330 19.86 -12.01 1.77
N ASP A 331 19.59 -11.35 0.66
CA ASP A 331 18.80 -11.88 -0.44
C ASP A 331 19.66 -12.77 -1.36
N ARG A 332 19.02 -13.67 -2.12
CA ARG A 332 19.61 -14.51 -3.15
C ARG A 332 18.75 -14.42 -4.42
N PRO A 333 18.89 -13.36 -5.23
CA PRO A 333 18.03 -13.15 -6.40
C PRO A 333 17.99 -14.38 -7.31
N LEU A 334 16.80 -14.94 -7.54
CA LEU A 334 16.62 -16.08 -8.43
C LEU A 334 16.72 -15.62 -9.90
N THR A 335 17.60 -16.26 -10.68
CA THR A 335 17.77 -15.99 -12.12
C THR A 335 17.37 -17.22 -12.94
N PRO A 336 17.15 -17.11 -14.27
CA PRO A 336 16.93 -18.27 -15.14
C PRO A 336 18.07 -19.31 -15.15
N SER A 337 19.22 -19.01 -14.53
CA SER A 337 20.37 -19.91 -14.36
C SER A 337 20.53 -20.47 -12.93
N GLY A 338 19.57 -20.21 -12.03
CA GLY A 338 19.67 -20.50 -10.60
C GLY A 338 19.87 -19.24 -9.75
N TYR A 339 20.03 -19.42 -8.44
CA TYR A 339 20.30 -18.31 -7.51
C TYR A 339 21.58 -17.57 -7.87
N GLY A 340 21.48 -16.24 -7.91
CA GLY A 340 22.60 -15.33 -8.08
C GLY A 340 23.52 -15.25 -6.85
N PRO A 341 24.53 -14.36 -6.89
CA PRO A 341 25.31 -14.03 -5.70
C PRO A 341 24.41 -13.38 -4.65
N THR A 342 24.72 -13.59 -3.36
CA THR A 342 24.02 -12.92 -2.26
C THR A 342 24.16 -11.40 -2.36
N VAL A 343 23.04 -10.70 -2.21
CA VAL A 343 22.95 -9.23 -2.11
C VAL A 343 22.42 -8.89 -0.71
N TYR A 344 22.83 -7.76 -0.14
CA TYR A 344 22.29 -7.28 1.14
C TYR A 344 21.33 -6.14 0.89
N GLU A 345 20.04 -6.41 1.03
CA GLU A 345 18.97 -5.43 0.86
C GLU A 345 18.61 -4.78 2.21
N PRO A 346 18.27 -3.47 2.23
CA PRO A 346 17.66 -2.83 3.39
C PRO A 346 16.45 -3.61 3.89
N LEU A 347 16.25 -3.67 5.21
CA LEU A 347 15.09 -4.30 5.83
C LEU A 347 14.12 -3.22 6.37
N PRO A 348 13.18 -2.72 5.55
CA PRO A 348 12.38 -1.55 5.88
C PRO A 348 11.22 -1.85 6.84
N PHE A 349 10.92 -0.88 7.70
CA PHE A 349 9.79 -0.90 8.64
C PHE A 349 9.69 -2.16 9.54
N VAL A 350 10.78 -2.90 9.75
CA VAL A 350 10.79 -4.10 10.60
C VAL A 350 10.84 -3.70 12.07
N ARG A 351 10.14 -4.45 12.93
CA ARG A 351 10.13 -4.17 14.38
C ARG A 351 11.46 -4.57 15.03
N LEU A 352 12.00 -3.67 15.84
CA LEU A 352 13.25 -3.83 16.58
C LEU A 352 13.01 -3.70 18.09
N GLN A 353 13.78 -4.44 18.88
CA GLN A 353 13.92 -4.22 20.33
C GLN A 353 15.38 -4.24 20.72
N LEU A 354 15.76 -3.40 21.69
CA LEU A 354 16.99 -3.63 22.44
C LEU A 354 16.65 -4.29 23.76
N VAL A 355 17.41 -5.31 24.14
CA VAL A 355 17.11 -6.21 25.25
C VAL A 355 18.29 -6.27 26.20
N TRP A 356 17.99 -6.17 27.50
CA TRP A 356 18.94 -6.39 28.59
C TRP A 356 18.30 -7.33 29.61
N ALA A 357 19.04 -8.39 30.00
CA ALA A 357 18.54 -9.42 30.92
C ALA A 357 17.15 -9.97 30.55
N GLU A 358 16.98 -10.36 29.27
CA GLU A 358 15.74 -10.81 28.64
C GLU A 358 14.58 -9.80 28.53
N GLN A 359 14.72 -8.60 29.09
CA GLN A 359 13.68 -7.57 29.08
C GLN A 359 13.93 -6.50 28.00
N PRO A 360 12.90 -6.09 27.23
CA PRO A 360 13.04 -4.99 26.28
C PRO A 360 13.23 -3.67 27.02
N VAL A 361 14.33 -2.98 26.71
CA VAL A 361 14.70 -1.66 27.26
C VAL A 361 14.52 -0.52 26.26
N TRP A 362 14.34 -0.87 24.98
CA TRP A 362 13.91 0.01 23.90
C TRP A 362 13.10 -0.79 22.87
N SER A 363 12.21 -0.13 22.14
CA SER A 363 11.46 -0.70 21.04
C SER A 363 11.23 0.37 19.96
N GLY A 364 11.23 -0.04 18.71
CA GLY A 364 11.00 0.82 17.56
C GLY A 364 10.88 0.00 16.28
N SER A 365 11.11 0.64 15.14
CA SER A 365 11.28 -0.02 13.85
C SER A 365 12.46 0.58 13.09
N THR A 366 12.85 -0.05 11.99
CA THR A 366 13.59 0.63 10.94
C THR A 366 12.71 1.63 10.18
N ASP A 367 13.33 2.53 9.42
CA ASP A 367 12.69 3.36 8.39
C ASP A 367 12.69 2.65 7.02
N GLY A 368 12.42 3.38 5.93
CA GLY A 368 12.38 2.83 4.56
C GLY A 368 13.75 2.43 3.99
N ASP A 369 14.85 2.91 4.56
CA ASP A 369 16.22 2.59 4.17
C ASP A 369 16.83 1.53 5.12
N GLY A 370 16.00 0.89 5.95
CA GLY A 370 16.45 -0.08 6.96
C GLY A 370 17.19 0.55 8.15
N ALA A 371 17.25 1.88 8.25
CA ALA A 371 18.01 2.57 9.27
C ALA A 371 17.23 2.71 10.59
N PHE A 372 17.95 2.77 11.71
CA PHE A 372 17.35 2.93 13.04
C PHE A 372 18.22 3.80 13.97
N ARG A 373 17.57 4.35 15.00
CA ARG A 373 18.23 5.03 16.12
C ARG A 373 17.58 4.63 17.44
N ALA A 374 18.37 4.11 18.36
CA ALA A 374 17.94 3.72 19.69
C ALA A 374 18.74 4.44 20.79
N GLU A 375 18.05 5.00 21.80
CA GLU A 375 18.66 5.54 23.02
C GLU A 375 18.19 4.70 24.22
N VAL A 376 19.14 4.21 25.03
CA VAL A 376 18.89 3.44 26.27
C VAL A 376 19.62 4.05 27.47
N LEU A 377 19.01 3.96 28.65
CA LEU A 377 19.61 4.34 29.93
C LEU A 377 19.95 3.07 30.71
N LEU A 378 21.24 2.74 30.80
CA LEU A 378 21.71 1.48 31.38
C LEU A 378 23.00 1.66 32.17
N GLY A 379 23.34 0.64 32.97
CA GLY A 379 24.64 0.57 33.64
C GLY A 379 25.80 0.48 32.64
N LEU A 380 26.95 1.05 33.01
CA LEU A 380 28.15 1.15 32.16
C LEU A 380 28.70 -0.20 31.68
N GLN A 381 28.32 -1.31 32.30
CA GLN A 381 28.79 -2.66 31.99
C GLN A 381 27.65 -3.60 31.55
N ASN A 382 26.44 -3.07 31.32
CA ASN A 382 25.31 -3.87 30.92
C ASN A 382 25.43 -4.24 29.44
N GLU A 383 25.59 -5.52 29.13
CA GLU A 383 25.49 -6.02 27.76
C GLU A 383 24.04 -5.93 27.27
N VAL A 384 23.87 -5.68 25.97
CA VAL A 384 22.57 -5.44 25.32
C VAL A 384 22.56 -6.19 24.01
N SER A 385 21.48 -6.88 23.71
CA SER A 385 21.23 -7.45 22.37
C SER A 385 20.24 -6.60 21.60
N ILE A 386 20.29 -6.66 20.27
CA ILE A 386 19.18 -6.28 19.40
C ILE A 386 18.40 -7.53 18.99
N ARG A 387 17.07 -7.46 19.08
CA ARG A 387 16.13 -8.40 18.46
C ARG A 387 15.56 -7.74 17.21
N VAL A 388 15.81 -8.36 16.06
CA VAL A 388 15.07 -8.09 14.81
C VAL A 388 13.89 -9.05 14.79
N ILE A 389 12.68 -8.51 14.88
CA ILE A 389 11.43 -9.28 14.98
C ILE A 389 10.79 -9.33 13.60
N ALA A 390 10.48 -10.51 13.09
CA ALA A 390 9.91 -10.71 11.76
C ALA A 390 8.42 -10.28 11.68
N SER A 391 8.17 -9.00 11.90
CA SER A 391 6.87 -8.36 11.82
C SER A 391 7.00 -6.89 11.42
N THR A 392 6.03 -6.43 10.64
CA THR A 392 5.90 -5.05 10.14
C THR A 392 4.41 -4.69 10.00
N GLN A 393 4.10 -3.48 9.52
CA GLN A 393 2.75 -3.04 9.18
C GLN A 393 2.69 -2.61 7.71
N SER A 394 1.65 -3.03 7.00
CA SER A 394 1.38 -2.63 5.60
C SER A 394 -0.11 -2.72 5.32
N ALA A 395 -0.67 -1.81 4.52
CA ALA A 395 -2.11 -1.73 4.22
C ALA A 395 -3.05 -1.80 5.46
N GLY A 396 -2.63 -1.28 6.61
CA GLY A 396 -3.38 -1.36 7.87
C GLY A 396 -3.30 -2.71 8.61
N LEU A 397 -2.71 -3.74 8.00
CA LEU A 397 -2.51 -5.06 8.57
C LEU A 397 -1.22 -5.14 9.38
N THR A 398 -1.22 -5.99 10.41
CA THR A 398 0.02 -6.52 10.97
C THR A 398 0.51 -7.69 10.10
N VAL A 399 1.69 -7.59 9.51
CA VAL A 399 2.34 -8.73 8.84
C VAL A 399 3.30 -9.37 9.84
N ALA A 400 3.29 -10.69 9.97
CA ALA A 400 4.18 -11.42 10.87
C ALA A 400 4.55 -12.79 10.32
N LEU A 401 5.83 -13.17 10.43
CA LEU A 401 6.30 -14.52 10.09
C LEU A 401 6.49 -15.37 11.34
N ARG A 402 6.03 -16.62 11.28
CA ARG A 402 6.10 -17.62 12.36
C ARG A 402 6.64 -18.95 11.82
N PRO A 403 7.34 -19.76 12.63
CA PRO A 403 7.71 -21.12 12.24
C PRO A 403 6.48 -22.04 12.08
N THR A 404 5.44 -21.81 12.90
CA THR A 404 4.25 -22.67 12.95
C THR A 404 2.99 -21.84 13.22
N VAL A 405 1.83 -22.39 12.83
CA VAL A 405 0.50 -21.77 13.05
C VAL A 405 0.26 -21.56 14.54
N GLY A 406 -0.01 -20.32 14.95
CA GLY A 406 -0.18 -19.96 16.37
C GLY A 406 1.12 -19.91 17.18
N GLY A 407 2.28 -20.15 16.56
CA GLY A 407 3.59 -20.02 17.18
C GLY A 407 4.00 -18.57 17.44
N PRO A 408 5.13 -18.34 18.15
CA PRO A 408 5.71 -17.02 18.29
C PRO A 408 6.16 -16.47 16.93
N VAL A 409 6.21 -15.14 16.81
CA VAL A 409 6.85 -14.46 15.67
C VAL A 409 8.35 -14.79 15.68
N SER A 410 8.93 -15.06 14.51
CA SER A 410 10.36 -15.33 14.38
C SER A 410 11.20 -14.11 14.78
N VAL A 411 12.32 -14.36 15.47
CA VAL A 411 13.22 -13.32 15.98
C VAL A 411 14.66 -13.74 15.76
N VAL A 412 15.48 -12.81 15.24
CA VAL A 412 16.95 -12.95 15.23
C VAL A 412 17.53 -12.01 16.28
N GLU A 413 18.32 -12.55 17.21
CA GLU A 413 18.97 -11.77 18.27
C GLU A 413 20.49 -11.72 18.06
N ARG A 414 21.08 -10.52 18.18
CA ARG A 414 22.54 -10.33 18.11
C ARG A 414 23.04 -9.43 19.25
N PRO A 415 24.18 -9.73 19.89
CA PRO A 415 24.78 -8.86 20.88
C PRO A 415 25.27 -7.55 20.25
N LEU A 416 25.07 -6.43 20.93
CA LEU A 416 25.60 -5.11 20.55
C LEU A 416 26.84 -4.73 21.37
N PRO A 417 27.76 -3.92 20.83
CA PRO A 417 28.93 -3.46 21.57
C PRO A 417 28.55 -2.64 22.82
N ILE A 418 29.41 -2.73 23.86
CA ILE A 418 29.22 -1.94 25.08
C ILE A 418 29.32 -0.44 24.78
N ASP A 419 30.34 -0.03 24.02
CA ASP A 419 30.46 1.31 23.46
C ASP A 419 30.36 1.23 21.92
N PRO A 420 29.25 1.66 21.31
CA PRO A 420 29.10 1.69 19.86
C PRO A 420 29.94 2.79 19.18
N GLY A 421 30.49 3.76 19.94
CA GLY A 421 31.24 4.87 19.40
C GLY A 421 30.39 5.79 18.50
N SER A 422 30.98 6.27 17.41
CA SER A 422 30.33 7.20 16.46
C SER A 422 30.09 6.62 15.07
N THR A 423 30.51 5.38 14.84
CA THR A 423 30.30 4.68 13.56
C THR A 423 28.95 3.98 13.59
N PRO A 424 28.08 4.16 12.57
CA PRO A 424 26.84 3.39 12.47
C PRO A 424 27.10 1.88 12.47
N LEU A 425 26.18 1.13 13.07
CA LEU A 425 26.20 -0.33 13.10
C LEU A 425 25.63 -0.91 11.80
N GLU A 426 26.35 -1.86 11.23
CA GLU A 426 25.91 -2.65 10.07
C GLU A 426 25.35 -3.99 10.58
N ILE A 427 24.03 -4.14 10.61
CA ILE A 427 23.35 -5.34 11.10
C ILE A 427 22.92 -6.17 9.90
N ASP A 428 23.92 -6.81 9.30
CA ASP A 428 23.75 -7.74 8.18
C ASP A 428 23.31 -9.10 8.70
N LEU A 429 22.07 -9.49 8.37
CA LEU A 429 21.51 -10.81 8.66
C LEU A 429 21.88 -11.74 7.52
N ALA A 430 22.85 -12.63 7.74
CA ALA A 430 23.30 -13.56 6.71
C ALA A 430 22.27 -14.68 6.46
N VAL A 431 22.42 -15.41 5.34
CA VAL A 431 21.53 -16.55 4.98
C VAL A 431 21.35 -17.53 6.14
N LEU A 432 22.46 -17.98 6.75
CA LEU A 432 22.48 -18.90 7.89
C LEU A 432 22.13 -18.26 9.25
N GLU A 433 21.90 -16.95 9.29
CA GLU A 433 21.46 -16.19 10.48
C GLU A 433 19.96 -15.86 10.41
N GLY A 434 19.22 -16.42 9.45
CA GLY A 434 17.78 -16.18 9.29
C GLY A 434 17.43 -15.07 8.30
N ALA A 435 18.22 -14.82 7.26
CA ALA A 435 17.76 -13.97 6.16
C ALA A 435 16.49 -14.44 5.42
N PRO A 436 16.23 -15.77 5.21
CA PRO A 436 15.04 -16.24 4.47
C PRO A 436 13.72 -15.64 4.99
N ILE A 437 13.56 -15.57 6.32
CA ILE A 437 12.34 -15.04 6.95
C ILE A 437 12.13 -13.54 6.72
N PHE A 438 13.19 -12.79 6.44
CA PHE A 438 13.09 -11.35 6.17
C PHE A 438 12.86 -11.04 4.70
N ASN A 439 13.30 -11.90 3.77
CA ASN A 439 12.90 -11.80 2.36
C ASN A 439 11.39 -12.01 2.21
N ILE A 440 10.86 -13.10 2.77
CA ILE A 440 9.41 -13.41 2.74
C ILE A 440 8.60 -12.25 3.37
N LEU A 441 9.04 -11.74 4.53
CA LEU A 441 8.37 -10.63 5.21
C LEU A 441 8.36 -9.35 4.37
N ASP A 442 9.49 -8.99 3.76
CA ASP A 442 9.59 -7.74 3.01
C ASP A 442 8.79 -7.80 1.70
N LEU A 443 8.77 -8.94 1.01
CA LEU A 443 7.90 -9.12 -0.17
C LEU A 443 6.42 -9.04 0.19
N ALA A 444 5.98 -9.72 1.25
CA ALA A 444 4.60 -9.59 1.72
C ALA A 444 4.24 -8.14 2.05
N ARG A 445 5.17 -7.38 2.65
CA ARG A 445 5.01 -5.94 2.88
C ARG A 445 4.93 -5.14 1.58
N ARG A 446 5.80 -5.40 0.58
CA ARG A 446 5.78 -4.76 -0.75
C ARG A 446 4.47 -5.02 -1.49
N SER A 447 4.01 -6.27 -1.53
CA SER A 447 2.72 -6.68 -2.10
C SER A 447 1.55 -5.90 -1.48
N LEU A 448 1.46 -5.86 -0.15
CA LEU A 448 0.43 -5.09 0.53
C LEU A 448 0.57 -3.57 0.33
N ALA A 449 1.79 -3.06 0.15
CA ALA A 449 2.01 -1.63 -0.11
C ALA A 449 1.43 -1.18 -1.47
N LEU A 450 1.30 -2.07 -2.47
CA LEU A 450 0.66 -1.74 -3.75
C LEU A 450 -0.84 -1.47 -3.63
N ILE A 451 -1.55 -2.18 -2.73
CA ILE A 451 -2.99 -2.00 -2.52
C ILE A 451 -3.32 -0.93 -1.47
N ALA A 452 -2.36 -0.54 -0.61
CA ALA A 452 -2.59 0.45 0.43
C ALA A 452 -3.19 1.80 -0.05
N PRO A 453 -2.82 2.36 -1.23
CA PRO A 453 -3.42 3.59 -1.76
C PRO A 453 -4.92 3.49 -2.06
N LEU A 454 -5.44 2.28 -2.30
CA LEU A 454 -6.87 2.03 -2.59
C LEU A 454 -7.75 2.30 -1.35
N GLY A 455 -7.17 2.43 -0.15
CA GLY A 455 -7.87 2.86 1.07
C GLY A 455 -8.87 1.85 1.62
N LEU A 456 -8.63 0.56 1.36
CA LEU A 456 -9.54 -0.54 1.66
C LEU A 456 -9.33 -1.08 3.08
N SER A 457 -10.42 -1.42 3.76
CA SER A 457 -10.36 -2.19 5.01
C SER A 457 -10.26 -3.68 4.69
N ALA A 458 -9.31 -4.42 5.25
CA ALA A 458 -9.29 -5.88 5.12
C ALA A 458 -10.44 -6.55 5.91
N THR A 459 -10.75 -7.80 5.58
CA THR A 459 -11.58 -8.71 6.42
C THR A 459 -10.78 -9.32 7.59
N TYR A 460 -9.45 -9.29 7.52
CA TYR A 460 -8.51 -9.75 8.54
C TYR A 460 -7.78 -8.58 9.23
N ASP A 461 -7.32 -8.76 10.47
CA ASP A 461 -6.46 -7.78 11.17
C ASP A 461 -4.95 -7.99 10.88
N ALA A 462 -4.59 -9.16 10.34
CA ALA A 462 -3.21 -9.58 10.15
C ALA A 462 -3.01 -10.55 8.99
N LEU A 463 -1.79 -10.58 8.45
CA LEU A 463 -1.27 -11.62 7.56
C LEU A 463 -0.20 -12.41 8.34
N ASP A 464 -0.52 -13.68 8.65
CA ASP A 464 0.44 -14.64 9.22
C ASP A 464 1.14 -15.43 8.08
N LEU A 465 2.46 -15.27 8.00
CA LEU A 465 3.34 -16.01 7.09
C LEU A 465 3.93 -17.21 7.85
N ILE A 466 3.84 -18.41 7.30
CA ILE A 466 4.28 -19.66 7.96
C ILE A 466 5.48 -20.24 7.19
N TYR A 467 6.64 -20.31 7.86
CA TYR A 467 7.89 -20.80 7.27
C TYR A 467 8.84 -21.37 8.33
N GLU A 468 9.31 -22.60 8.13
CA GLU A 468 10.42 -23.21 8.88
C GLU A 468 11.44 -23.82 7.90
N GLU A 469 12.71 -23.39 8.01
CA GLU A 469 13.79 -23.84 7.11
C GLU A 469 14.02 -25.36 7.21
N GLY A 470 14.20 -26.01 6.06
CA GLY A 470 14.32 -27.46 5.92
C GLY A 470 12.99 -28.22 5.92
N THR A 471 11.83 -27.55 6.09
CA THR A 471 10.51 -28.21 6.17
C THR A 471 9.68 -28.07 4.90
N VAL A 472 8.81 -29.05 4.65
CA VAL A 472 7.79 -29.02 3.59
C VAL A 472 6.43 -28.78 4.27
N ASN A 473 5.69 -27.76 3.86
CA ASN A 473 4.35 -27.51 4.39
C ASN A 473 3.33 -28.53 3.84
N PRO A 474 2.14 -28.66 4.46
CA PRO A 474 1.07 -29.54 3.96
C PRO A 474 0.63 -29.30 2.52
N CYS A 475 0.96 -28.13 1.95
CA CYS A 475 0.66 -27.72 0.58
C CYS A 475 1.91 -27.23 -0.20
N ILE A 476 3.12 -27.55 0.26
CA ILE A 476 4.40 -27.00 -0.25
C ILE A 476 4.49 -25.48 0.00
N THR A 477 3.97 -24.69 -0.92
CA THR A 477 3.75 -23.24 -0.80
C THR A 477 2.33 -22.97 -1.27
N CYS A 478 1.53 -22.35 -0.40
CA CYS A 478 0.13 -22.04 -0.72
C CYS A 478 -0.47 -21.00 0.25
N TYR A 479 -1.55 -20.38 -0.20
CA TYR A 479 -2.51 -19.66 0.63
C TYR A 479 -3.59 -20.58 1.24
N ASN A 480 -3.93 -20.35 2.52
CA ASN A 480 -5.12 -20.93 3.15
C ASN A 480 -5.60 -20.11 4.38
N THR A 481 -6.81 -19.54 4.27
CA THR A 481 -7.59 -18.95 5.38
C THR A 481 -6.80 -17.96 6.26
N GLY A 482 -6.51 -16.78 5.70
CA GLY A 482 -5.78 -15.68 6.34
C GLY A 482 -4.28 -15.92 6.49
N ARG A 483 -3.71 -16.95 5.86
CA ARG A 483 -2.31 -17.37 6.01
C ARG A 483 -1.66 -17.78 4.70
N VAL A 484 -0.39 -17.45 4.56
CA VAL A 484 0.48 -17.94 3.48
C VAL A 484 1.50 -18.89 4.09
N TYR A 485 1.65 -20.07 3.49
CA TYR A 485 2.65 -21.08 3.84
C TYR A 485 3.74 -21.05 2.76
N ILE A 486 5.01 -20.94 3.15
CA ILE A 486 6.17 -20.93 2.23
C ILE A 486 7.06 -22.13 2.55
N SER A 487 7.40 -22.93 1.54
CA SER A 487 8.27 -24.11 1.66
C SER A 487 9.68 -23.71 2.09
N GLY A 488 10.21 -24.43 3.09
CA GLY A 488 11.61 -24.32 3.50
C GLY A 488 12.48 -25.46 2.98
N SER A 489 11.96 -26.33 2.11
CA SER A 489 12.62 -27.59 1.77
C SER A 489 13.94 -27.39 1.02
N LEU A 490 14.87 -28.35 1.09
CA LEU A 490 16.17 -28.23 0.43
C LEU A 490 16.11 -28.39 -1.10
N ASP A 491 15.10 -29.08 -1.61
CA ASP A 491 14.89 -29.31 -3.05
C ASP A 491 14.02 -28.21 -3.70
N ASP A 492 13.26 -27.49 -2.87
CA ASP A 492 12.22 -26.49 -3.20
C ASP A 492 12.18 -25.40 -2.09
N PRO A 493 13.20 -24.53 -1.97
CA PRO A 493 13.34 -23.52 -0.92
C PRO A 493 12.73 -22.17 -1.34
N ASP A 494 11.39 -22.11 -1.37
CA ASP A 494 10.60 -20.96 -1.87
C ASP A 494 10.87 -19.59 -1.17
N ALA A 495 11.66 -19.56 -0.09
CA ALA A 495 11.98 -18.32 0.65
C ALA A 495 12.77 -17.26 -0.13
N TYR A 496 13.37 -17.63 -1.27
CA TYR A 496 14.07 -16.73 -2.20
C TYR A 496 13.42 -16.68 -3.58
N ASP A 497 12.20 -17.22 -3.68
CA ASP A 497 11.50 -17.37 -4.94
C ASP A 497 10.41 -16.30 -4.98
N ASP A 498 10.85 -15.05 -5.15
CA ASP A 498 10.02 -13.87 -4.87
C ASP A 498 8.72 -13.83 -5.70
N ALA A 499 8.71 -14.53 -6.84
CA ALA A 499 7.52 -14.71 -7.68
C ALA A 499 6.47 -15.56 -6.95
N VAL A 500 6.88 -16.70 -6.40
CA VAL A 500 6.05 -17.63 -5.62
C VAL A 500 5.52 -16.94 -4.35
N ILE A 501 6.39 -16.22 -3.63
CA ILE A 501 5.98 -15.50 -2.42
C ILE A 501 4.92 -14.42 -2.73
N ALA A 502 5.12 -13.63 -3.79
CA ALA A 502 4.17 -12.59 -4.17
C ALA A 502 2.86 -13.16 -4.76
N HIS A 503 2.91 -14.34 -5.42
CA HIS A 503 1.74 -15.10 -5.88
C HIS A 503 0.84 -15.51 -4.72
N GLU A 504 1.38 -16.14 -3.68
CA GLU A 504 0.56 -16.54 -2.52
C GLU A 504 0.05 -15.35 -1.69
N VAL A 505 0.79 -14.25 -1.67
CA VAL A 505 0.29 -13.01 -1.05
C VAL A 505 -0.83 -12.37 -1.86
N TRP A 506 -0.91 -12.57 -3.18
CA TRP A 506 -2.12 -12.22 -3.94
C TRP A 506 -3.33 -13.01 -3.46
N HIS A 507 -3.22 -14.32 -3.26
CA HIS A 507 -4.34 -15.13 -2.78
C HIS A 507 -4.85 -14.70 -1.39
N PHE A 508 -3.95 -14.23 -0.51
CA PHE A 508 -4.37 -13.54 0.71
C PHE A 508 -5.09 -12.21 0.42
N ILE A 509 -4.59 -11.40 -0.51
CA ILE A 509 -5.23 -10.12 -0.89
C ILE A 509 -6.63 -10.35 -1.49
N GLU A 510 -6.80 -11.37 -2.32
CA GLU A 510 -8.08 -11.78 -2.88
C GLU A 510 -9.08 -12.11 -1.76
N ASP A 511 -8.73 -13.00 -0.82
CA ASP A 511 -9.62 -13.38 0.29
C ASP A 511 -9.82 -12.26 1.35
N ALA A 512 -8.82 -11.36 1.48
CA ALA A 512 -8.86 -10.26 2.45
C ALA A 512 -9.64 -9.03 1.96
N TYR A 513 -9.76 -8.81 0.64
CA TYR A 513 -10.31 -7.58 0.06
C TYR A 513 -11.34 -7.80 -1.07
N SER A 514 -11.36 -8.96 -1.74
CA SER A 514 -12.30 -9.32 -2.82
C SER A 514 -13.43 -10.24 -2.31
N ARG A 515 -14.33 -10.63 -3.21
CA ARG A 515 -15.03 -11.91 -3.14
C ARG A 515 -14.18 -12.99 -3.82
N ARG A 516 -14.13 -14.18 -3.25
CA ARG A 516 -13.34 -15.32 -3.72
C ARG A 516 -14.26 -16.51 -4.01
N ASP A 517 -14.51 -16.80 -5.28
CA ASP A 517 -15.38 -17.91 -5.71
C ASP A 517 -14.59 -19.10 -6.27
N THR A 518 -13.27 -18.99 -6.45
CA THR A 518 -12.42 -20.09 -6.94
C THR A 518 -12.58 -21.35 -6.07
N PRO A 519 -12.76 -22.55 -6.67
CA PRO A 519 -12.80 -23.80 -5.92
C PRO A 519 -11.42 -24.19 -5.34
N GLY A 520 -10.34 -23.55 -5.82
CA GLY A 520 -8.96 -23.97 -5.58
C GLY A 520 -8.64 -25.35 -6.19
N GLY A 521 -7.40 -25.80 -6.01
CA GLY A 521 -6.97 -27.15 -6.39
C GLY A 521 -5.73 -27.17 -7.28
N PHE A 522 -5.47 -28.31 -7.89
CA PHE A 522 -4.33 -28.49 -8.78
C PHE A 522 -4.52 -27.72 -10.09
N HIS A 523 -3.50 -26.97 -10.48
CA HIS A 523 -3.38 -26.20 -11.70
C HIS A 523 -1.91 -26.23 -12.16
N ASP A 524 -1.65 -26.04 -13.45
CA ASP A 524 -0.31 -26.21 -14.04
C ASP A 524 -0.05 -25.37 -15.31
N GLY A 525 -0.92 -24.41 -15.61
CA GLY A 525 -0.96 -23.68 -16.88
C GLY A 525 -1.96 -24.22 -17.90
N THR A 526 -2.49 -25.43 -17.75
CA THR A 526 -3.51 -25.96 -18.69
C THR A 526 -4.90 -25.38 -18.43
N ARG A 527 -5.77 -25.40 -19.46
CA ARG A 527 -7.15 -24.92 -19.35
C ARG A 527 -7.95 -25.62 -18.24
N THR A 528 -8.50 -24.82 -17.32
CA THR A 528 -9.23 -25.26 -16.14
C THR A 528 -10.53 -24.46 -15.94
N ASP A 529 -11.17 -24.62 -14.79
CA ASP A 529 -12.33 -23.82 -14.35
C ASP A 529 -12.03 -22.30 -14.47
N PRO A 530 -12.88 -21.49 -15.13
CA PRO A 530 -12.64 -20.06 -15.33
C PRO A 530 -12.38 -19.24 -14.06
N ALA A 531 -13.01 -19.57 -12.93
CA ALA A 531 -12.77 -18.87 -11.65
C ALA A 531 -11.41 -19.26 -11.03
N LEU A 532 -11.00 -20.52 -11.18
CA LEU A 532 -9.65 -20.96 -10.79
C LEU A 532 -8.56 -20.32 -11.66
N ALA A 533 -8.75 -20.37 -12.99
CA ALA A 533 -7.84 -19.77 -13.95
C ALA A 533 -7.71 -18.25 -13.78
N PHE A 534 -8.80 -17.57 -13.42
CA PHE A 534 -8.78 -16.15 -13.07
C PHE A 534 -7.93 -15.88 -11.82
N SER A 535 -8.22 -16.57 -10.71
CA SER A 535 -7.52 -16.39 -9.43
C SER A 535 -6.00 -16.63 -9.55
N GLU A 536 -5.58 -17.76 -10.16
CA GLU A 536 -4.15 -18.10 -10.34
C GLU A 536 -3.46 -17.23 -11.39
N GLY A 537 -4.14 -16.90 -12.51
CA GLY A 537 -3.60 -16.02 -13.54
C GLY A 537 -3.46 -14.56 -13.06
N PHE A 538 -4.35 -14.11 -12.18
CA PHE A 538 -4.20 -12.82 -11.52
C PHE A 538 -3.02 -12.84 -10.53
N ALA A 539 -2.79 -13.94 -9.82
CA ALA A 539 -1.62 -14.10 -8.95
C ALA A 539 -0.29 -14.06 -9.73
N HIS A 540 -0.21 -14.77 -10.88
CA HIS A 540 0.91 -14.68 -11.82
C HIS A 540 1.14 -13.24 -12.32
N PHE A 541 0.08 -12.50 -12.65
CA PHE A 541 0.19 -11.09 -13.02
C PHE A 541 0.67 -10.21 -11.86
N PHE A 542 0.10 -10.41 -10.66
CA PHE A 542 0.38 -9.58 -9.50
C PHE A 542 1.84 -9.69 -9.06
N GLN A 543 2.43 -10.89 -9.04
CA GLN A 543 3.85 -11.04 -8.73
C GLN A 543 4.76 -10.30 -9.73
N ALA A 544 4.35 -10.22 -11.00
CA ALA A 544 5.07 -9.48 -12.04
C ALA A 544 5.04 -7.96 -11.78
N VAL A 545 3.92 -7.43 -11.27
CA VAL A 545 3.80 -6.03 -10.83
C VAL A 545 4.66 -5.76 -9.59
N VAL A 546 4.63 -6.64 -8.58
CA VAL A 546 5.43 -6.52 -7.35
C VAL A 546 6.94 -6.51 -7.64
N ARG A 547 7.40 -7.34 -8.58
CA ARG A 547 8.81 -7.46 -8.97
C ARG A 547 9.25 -6.44 -10.03
N GLY A 548 8.33 -5.92 -10.84
CA GLY A 548 8.66 -5.15 -12.04
C GLY A 548 9.26 -6.00 -13.18
N GLU A 549 8.98 -7.31 -13.21
CA GLU A 549 9.55 -8.29 -14.14
C GLU A 549 8.47 -9.15 -14.79
N SER A 550 8.57 -9.46 -16.10
CA SER A 550 7.59 -10.30 -16.82
C SER A 550 7.78 -11.81 -16.64
N ASN A 551 8.68 -12.23 -15.73
CA ASN A 551 9.07 -13.63 -15.54
C ASN A 551 8.73 -14.16 -14.15
N TYR A 552 7.92 -15.22 -14.13
CA TYR A 552 7.79 -16.08 -12.95
C TYR A 552 8.99 -17.04 -12.91
N LEU A 553 9.66 -17.10 -11.76
CA LEU A 553 10.80 -18.00 -11.51
C LEU A 553 10.57 -18.77 -10.21
N ASP A 554 10.73 -20.09 -10.27
CA ASP A 554 10.54 -21.07 -9.19
C ASP A 554 11.75 -22.04 -9.25
N PHE A 555 12.45 -22.24 -8.14
CA PHE A 555 13.57 -23.16 -7.99
C PHE A 555 13.09 -24.47 -7.41
N ARG A 556 12.97 -25.49 -8.28
CA ARG A 556 12.47 -26.81 -7.94
C ARG A 556 13.40 -27.91 -8.43
N ASN A 557 13.69 -28.88 -7.56
CA ASN A 557 14.51 -30.06 -7.85
C ASN A 557 15.88 -29.74 -8.45
N GLY A 558 16.51 -28.65 -8.01
CA GLY A 558 17.85 -28.25 -8.46
C GLY A 558 17.89 -27.54 -9.83
N THR A 559 16.75 -27.15 -10.40
CA THR A 559 16.64 -26.35 -11.62
C THR A 559 15.68 -25.19 -11.42
N VAL A 560 15.72 -24.19 -12.30
CA VAL A 560 14.74 -23.09 -12.31
C VAL A 560 13.65 -23.39 -13.34
N ARG A 561 12.40 -23.50 -12.88
CA ARG A 561 11.21 -23.40 -13.71
C ARG A 561 11.02 -21.91 -14.04
N ARG A 562 10.80 -21.62 -15.32
CA ARG A 562 10.58 -20.26 -15.81
C ARG A 562 9.32 -20.20 -16.65
N PHE A 563 8.46 -19.25 -16.33
CA PHE A 563 7.38 -18.81 -17.21
C PHE A 563 7.64 -17.35 -17.61
N VAL A 564 7.06 -16.95 -18.73
CA VAL A 564 7.23 -15.59 -19.29
C VAL A 564 5.85 -15.13 -19.73
N LEU A 565 5.31 -14.13 -19.03
CA LEU A 565 3.99 -13.55 -19.32
C LEU A 565 4.03 -12.74 -20.62
N ASP A 566 5.18 -12.15 -20.96
CA ASP A 566 5.40 -11.46 -22.23
C ASP A 566 6.89 -11.54 -22.67
N PRO A 567 7.20 -12.05 -23.89
CA PRO A 567 6.28 -12.61 -24.88
C PRO A 567 5.78 -14.01 -24.51
N VAL A 568 4.47 -14.20 -24.65
CA VAL A 568 3.81 -15.51 -24.52
C VAL A 568 4.33 -16.50 -25.56
N LEU A 569 4.67 -17.70 -25.11
CA LEU A 569 5.09 -18.84 -25.94
C LEU A 569 4.16 -20.06 -25.83
N ASP A 570 3.23 -20.06 -24.89
CA ASP A 570 2.32 -21.18 -24.60
C ASP A 570 1.04 -21.11 -25.47
N PRO A 571 0.67 -22.17 -26.21
CA PRO A 571 -0.62 -22.25 -26.89
C PRO A 571 -1.85 -22.17 -25.98
N GLU A 572 -1.76 -22.56 -24.70
CA GLU A 572 -2.88 -22.55 -23.75
C GLU A 572 -3.32 -21.10 -23.40
N SER A 573 -2.42 -20.12 -23.52
CA SER A 573 -2.65 -18.68 -23.36
C SER A 573 -3.62 -18.04 -24.37
N PHE A 574 -4.23 -18.82 -25.26
CA PHE A 574 -5.05 -18.31 -26.36
C PHE A 574 -6.44 -18.94 -26.41
N GLY A 575 -7.49 -18.11 -26.34
CA GLY A 575 -8.90 -18.49 -26.46
C GLY A 575 -9.40 -19.51 -25.43
N THR A 576 -10.65 -19.94 -25.59
CA THR A 576 -11.31 -20.90 -24.70
C THR A 576 -11.35 -22.31 -25.31
N SER A 577 -11.76 -23.31 -24.54
CA SER A 577 -11.83 -24.72 -24.98
C SER A 577 -12.83 -25.01 -26.11
N ASP A 578 -13.90 -24.22 -26.23
CA ASP A 578 -14.96 -24.39 -27.24
C ASP A 578 -15.21 -23.14 -28.11
N GLY A 579 -14.52 -22.02 -27.83
CA GLY A 579 -14.70 -20.74 -28.51
C GLY A 579 -15.85 -19.89 -27.96
N SER A 580 -16.51 -20.31 -26.88
CA SER A 580 -17.49 -19.51 -26.12
C SER A 580 -16.84 -18.76 -24.97
N VAL A 581 -17.51 -17.73 -24.43
CA VAL A 581 -17.07 -17.04 -23.20
C VAL A 581 -17.16 -17.92 -21.95
N THR A 582 -17.95 -18.99 -21.98
CA THR A 582 -18.13 -19.98 -20.90
C THR A 582 -17.15 -21.15 -20.94
N GLY A 583 -16.37 -21.28 -22.02
CA GLY A 583 -15.41 -22.38 -22.18
C GLY A 583 -14.22 -22.22 -21.25
N SER A 584 -13.70 -23.34 -20.73
CA SER A 584 -12.50 -23.33 -19.88
C SER A 584 -11.32 -22.58 -20.50
N ILE A 585 -10.62 -21.83 -19.65
CA ILE A 585 -9.47 -20.98 -19.97
C ILE A 585 -8.25 -21.37 -19.14
N SER A 586 -7.07 -20.96 -19.59
CA SER A 586 -5.81 -21.13 -18.86
C SER A 586 -5.52 -19.90 -17.99
N GLU A 587 -4.88 -20.11 -16.84
CA GLU A 587 -4.25 -19.02 -16.05
C GLU A 587 -3.24 -18.22 -16.91
N ASN A 588 -2.54 -18.89 -17.82
CA ASN A 588 -1.60 -18.29 -18.77
C ASN A 588 -2.28 -17.43 -19.86
N LEU A 589 -3.62 -17.46 -19.96
CA LEU A 589 -4.38 -16.51 -20.79
C LEU A 589 -4.65 -15.22 -20.01
N VAL A 590 -5.04 -15.36 -18.74
CA VAL A 590 -5.36 -14.25 -17.84
C VAL A 590 -4.11 -13.43 -17.52
N ASP A 591 -3.01 -14.09 -17.14
CA ASP A 591 -1.77 -13.41 -16.76
C ASP A 591 -1.18 -12.58 -17.91
N ALA A 592 -1.21 -13.12 -19.13
CA ALA A 592 -0.75 -12.49 -20.36
C ALA A 592 -1.67 -11.38 -20.84
N ALA A 593 -2.99 -11.52 -20.65
CA ALA A 593 -3.94 -10.46 -20.93
C ALA A 593 -3.70 -9.27 -19.99
N LEU A 594 -3.64 -9.51 -18.68
CA LEU A 594 -3.37 -8.49 -17.67
C LEU A 594 -2.01 -7.84 -17.88
N PHE A 595 -0.95 -8.62 -18.11
CA PHE A 595 0.38 -8.07 -18.35
C PHE A 595 0.44 -7.25 -19.66
N GLY A 596 -0.25 -7.68 -20.72
CA GLY A 596 -0.34 -6.92 -21.98
C GLY A 596 -1.16 -5.62 -21.87
N LEU A 597 -2.15 -5.56 -20.98
CA LEU A 597 -2.86 -4.33 -20.61
C LEU A 597 -1.95 -3.41 -19.77
N TYR A 598 -1.19 -3.97 -18.83
CA TYR A 598 -0.30 -3.25 -17.91
C TYR A 598 0.97 -2.69 -18.57
N SER A 599 1.65 -3.45 -19.43
CA SER A 599 2.95 -3.05 -20.00
C SER A 599 2.83 -2.08 -21.18
N GLY A 600 1.69 -2.11 -21.88
CA GLY A 600 1.44 -1.32 -23.08
C GLY A 600 2.34 -1.74 -24.26
N SER A 601 2.45 -0.88 -25.27
CA SER A 601 3.36 -1.09 -26.41
C SER A 601 3.71 0.23 -27.09
N ALA A 602 4.59 0.20 -28.09
CA ALA A 602 4.87 1.38 -28.93
C ALA A 602 3.62 1.93 -29.68
N ALA A 603 2.49 1.21 -29.67
CA ALA A 603 1.21 1.63 -30.27
C ALA A 603 0.05 1.70 -29.25
N ARG A 604 0.27 1.41 -27.96
CA ARG A 604 -0.77 1.37 -26.91
C ARG A 604 -0.23 1.89 -25.59
N LEU A 605 -0.95 2.81 -24.96
CA LEU A 605 -0.60 3.27 -23.62
C LEU A 605 -0.88 2.15 -22.59
N PRO A 606 -0.04 2.01 -21.56
CA PRO A 606 -0.27 1.06 -20.46
C PRO A 606 -1.47 1.47 -19.59
N ILE A 607 -2.16 0.49 -19.02
CA ILE A 607 -3.10 0.71 -17.91
C ILE A 607 -2.31 0.73 -16.58
N PRO A 608 -2.43 1.77 -15.73
CA PRO A 608 -1.89 1.77 -14.38
C PRO A 608 -2.36 0.55 -13.58
N TYR A 609 -1.46 -0.06 -12.80
CA TYR A 609 -1.79 -1.29 -12.07
C TYR A 609 -2.96 -1.08 -11.10
N GLU A 610 -3.10 0.12 -10.52
CA GLU A 610 -4.18 0.48 -9.59
C GLU A 610 -5.57 0.29 -10.19
N MET A 611 -5.72 0.53 -11.50
CA MET A 611 -6.98 0.29 -12.23
C MET A 611 -7.21 -1.19 -12.47
N LEU A 612 -6.15 -1.95 -12.76
CA LEU A 612 -6.24 -3.40 -12.95
C LEU A 612 -6.52 -4.13 -11.63
N LEU A 613 -6.09 -3.58 -10.48
CA LEU A 613 -6.39 -4.07 -9.14
C LEU A 613 -7.80 -3.68 -8.64
N TRP A 614 -8.49 -2.71 -9.27
CA TRP A 614 -9.79 -2.25 -8.78
C TRP A 614 -10.91 -3.31 -8.88
N PRO A 615 -11.14 -4.02 -10.00
CA PRO A 615 -12.21 -5.01 -10.08
C PRO A 615 -12.19 -6.06 -8.95
N PRO A 616 -11.08 -6.76 -8.66
CA PRO A 616 -11.03 -7.68 -7.52
C PRO A 616 -11.21 -6.95 -6.19
N THR A 617 -10.44 -5.89 -5.94
CA THR A 617 -10.36 -5.33 -4.58
C THR A 617 -11.54 -4.43 -4.18
N LEU A 618 -12.39 -4.01 -5.14
CA LEU A 618 -13.52 -3.10 -4.89
C LEU A 618 -14.85 -3.54 -5.52
N ALA A 619 -14.88 -3.99 -6.78
CA ALA A 619 -16.14 -4.33 -7.43
C ALA A 619 -16.76 -5.59 -6.80
N PHE A 620 -16.01 -6.71 -6.81
CA PHE A 620 -16.52 -7.99 -6.31
C PHE A 620 -16.77 -7.99 -4.79
N ARG A 621 -16.10 -7.10 -4.05
CA ARG A 621 -16.32 -6.88 -2.62
C ARG A 621 -17.73 -6.43 -2.28
N ARG A 622 -18.43 -5.69 -3.16
CA ARG A 622 -19.75 -5.11 -2.86
C ARG A 622 -20.91 -6.12 -2.89
N SER A 623 -20.63 -7.41 -3.15
CA SER A 623 -21.60 -8.52 -3.27
C SER A 623 -22.60 -8.43 -4.41
N GLU A 624 -22.85 -7.23 -4.92
CA GLU A 624 -23.45 -6.97 -6.21
C GLU A 624 -22.35 -7.07 -7.28
N PHE A 625 -22.51 -7.98 -8.25
CA PHE A 625 -21.93 -7.90 -9.60
C PHE A 625 -22.83 -8.69 -10.55
N VAL A 626 -22.73 -8.42 -11.86
CA VAL A 626 -23.49 -9.17 -12.87
C VAL A 626 -22.66 -10.41 -13.23
N ASP A 627 -22.85 -11.50 -12.49
CA ASP A 627 -22.31 -12.83 -12.81
C ASP A 627 -22.74 -13.21 -14.23
N ARG A 628 -21.77 -13.23 -15.14
CA ARG A 628 -21.97 -13.52 -16.55
C ARG A 628 -20.90 -14.47 -17.04
N GLY A 629 -21.32 -15.64 -17.51
CA GLY A 629 -20.41 -16.64 -18.05
C GLY A 629 -20.39 -17.89 -17.17
N TRP A 630 -19.23 -18.18 -16.58
CA TRP A 630 -19.14 -19.20 -15.54
C TRP A 630 -19.74 -18.65 -14.24
N SER A 631 -20.11 -19.52 -13.30
CA SER A 631 -20.74 -19.05 -12.05
C SER A 631 -19.71 -18.72 -10.99
N GLY A 632 -19.84 -17.54 -10.38
CA GLY A 632 -18.84 -16.95 -9.50
C GLY A 632 -17.74 -16.23 -10.28
N VAL A 633 -17.06 -15.29 -9.59
CA VAL A 633 -16.08 -14.36 -10.17
C VAL A 633 -15.08 -15.05 -11.10
N ASP A 634 -15.17 -14.71 -12.39
CA ASP A 634 -14.24 -15.19 -13.43
C ASP A 634 -13.59 -14.05 -14.25
N TRP A 635 -12.87 -14.44 -15.31
CA TRP A 635 -12.22 -13.51 -16.23
C TRP A 635 -13.20 -12.65 -17.06
N LEU A 636 -14.39 -13.15 -17.37
CA LEU A 636 -15.44 -12.39 -18.06
C LEU A 636 -16.02 -11.32 -17.13
N ASP A 637 -16.32 -11.67 -15.88
CA ASP A 637 -16.75 -10.72 -14.85
C ASP A 637 -15.70 -9.62 -14.61
N TYR A 638 -14.42 -9.99 -14.60
CA TYR A 638 -13.31 -9.04 -14.49
C TYR A 638 -13.30 -8.01 -15.63
N LEU A 639 -13.50 -8.46 -16.88
CA LEU A 639 -13.55 -7.57 -18.04
C LEU A 639 -14.79 -6.67 -18.01
N ASP A 640 -15.94 -7.21 -17.65
CA ASP A 640 -17.18 -6.45 -17.48
C ASP A 640 -17.04 -5.39 -16.37
N ALA A 641 -16.42 -5.73 -15.24
CA ALA A 641 -16.10 -4.79 -14.16
C ALA A 641 -15.03 -3.75 -14.57
N LEU A 642 -14.03 -4.13 -15.38
CA LEU A 642 -13.03 -3.21 -15.95
C LEU A 642 -13.68 -2.23 -16.94
N ARG A 643 -14.75 -2.63 -17.63
CA ARG A 643 -15.58 -1.70 -18.44
C ARG A 643 -16.48 -0.83 -17.58
N CYS A 644 -16.90 -1.29 -16.40
CA CYS A 644 -17.59 -0.44 -15.43
C CYS A 644 -16.76 0.67 -14.81
N LEU A 645 -15.44 0.67 -15.04
CA LEU A 645 -14.65 1.87 -14.84
C LEU A 645 -15.12 3.04 -15.74
N LYS A 646 -15.81 2.73 -16.84
CA LYS A 646 -16.26 3.61 -17.95
C LYS A 646 -15.14 4.41 -18.64
N MET A 647 -13.87 4.16 -18.29
CA MET A 647 -12.66 4.88 -18.71
C MET A 647 -12.27 4.75 -20.21
N GLY A 648 -13.18 4.32 -21.09
CA GLY A 648 -12.91 4.19 -22.53
C GLY A 648 -11.92 3.07 -22.90
N LEU A 649 -11.81 2.03 -22.08
CA LEU A 649 -10.81 0.95 -22.24
C LEU A 649 -11.13 -0.04 -23.36
N ASP A 650 -12.34 -0.04 -23.91
CA ASP A 650 -12.81 -0.96 -24.96
C ASP A 650 -11.83 -1.18 -26.14
N PRO A 651 -11.19 -0.16 -26.73
CA PRO A 651 -10.22 -0.36 -27.83
C PRO A 651 -8.96 -1.12 -27.39
N LEU A 652 -8.54 -0.95 -26.14
CA LEU A 652 -7.37 -1.63 -25.57
C LEU A 652 -7.71 -3.07 -25.18
N ILE A 653 -8.90 -3.29 -24.62
CA ILE A 653 -9.48 -4.62 -24.38
C ILE A 653 -9.61 -5.38 -25.71
N GLN A 654 -10.19 -4.77 -26.76
CA GLN A 654 -10.26 -5.37 -28.09
C GLN A 654 -8.87 -5.77 -28.60
N SER A 655 -7.89 -4.86 -28.54
CA SER A 655 -6.56 -5.11 -29.09
C SER A 655 -5.76 -6.19 -28.32
N VAL A 656 -5.90 -6.30 -27.00
CA VAL A 656 -5.15 -7.26 -26.18
C VAL A 656 -5.92 -8.57 -26.02
N VAL A 657 -7.16 -8.49 -25.53
CA VAL A 657 -7.94 -9.65 -25.09
C VAL A 657 -8.52 -10.42 -26.29
N VAL A 658 -9.07 -9.71 -27.27
CA VAL A 658 -9.72 -10.34 -28.44
C VAL A 658 -8.73 -10.55 -29.58
N ASP A 659 -8.02 -9.50 -29.99
CA ASP A 659 -7.18 -9.55 -31.19
C ASP A 659 -5.86 -10.30 -30.97
N GLU A 660 -5.26 -10.23 -29.78
CA GLU A 660 -4.06 -11.02 -29.45
C GLU A 660 -4.40 -12.33 -28.73
N ARG A 661 -5.01 -12.27 -27.53
CA ARG A 661 -5.28 -13.47 -26.71
C ARG A 661 -6.41 -14.35 -27.25
N LYS A 662 -7.16 -13.92 -28.26
CA LYS A 662 -8.26 -14.70 -28.88
C LYS A 662 -9.37 -15.11 -27.91
N PHE A 663 -9.47 -14.46 -26.74
CA PHE A 663 -10.60 -14.67 -25.85
C PHE A 663 -11.85 -14.07 -26.52
N PRO A 664 -12.98 -14.79 -26.60
CA PRO A 664 -14.14 -14.41 -27.40
C PRO A 664 -15.02 -13.35 -26.70
N TYR A 665 -14.39 -12.30 -26.14
CA TYR A 665 -15.10 -11.23 -25.45
C TYR A 665 -16.08 -10.54 -26.41
N ASP A 666 -17.35 -10.51 -26.02
CA ASP A 666 -18.48 -10.10 -26.86
C ASP A 666 -18.90 -8.64 -26.67
N PHE A 667 -18.33 -7.95 -25.67
CA PHE A 667 -18.70 -6.60 -25.24
C PHE A 667 -20.20 -6.44 -24.89
N ALA A 668 -20.93 -7.55 -24.69
CA ALA A 668 -22.38 -7.55 -24.50
C ALA A 668 -22.80 -7.10 -23.09
N GLY A 669 -21.88 -7.17 -22.11
CA GLY A 669 -22.14 -6.82 -20.73
C GLY A 669 -21.10 -5.84 -20.14
N PRO A 670 -21.41 -5.28 -18.95
CA PRO A 670 -22.68 -5.45 -18.24
C PRO A 670 -23.70 -4.38 -18.65
N GLU A 671 -24.98 -4.74 -18.74
CA GLU A 671 -26.06 -3.80 -19.10
C GLU A 671 -26.27 -2.71 -18.04
N GLN A 672 -25.84 -2.98 -16.80
CA GLN A 672 -25.84 -2.04 -15.68
C GLN A 672 -24.49 -2.14 -14.97
N CYS A 673 -23.83 -0.99 -14.81
CA CYS A 673 -22.69 -0.86 -13.93
C CYS A 673 -23.15 -0.34 -12.59
N LEU A 674 -22.62 -0.94 -11.53
CA LEU A 674 -22.76 -0.42 -10.17
C LEU A 674 -22.00 0.89 -10.08
N ASP A 675 -22.57 1.87 -9.38
CA ASP A 675 -21.85 3.10 -9.08
C ASP A 675 -20.63 2.76 -8.18
N PRO A 676 -19.42 3.25 -8.51
CA PRO A 676 -18.16 2.74 -7.96
C PRO A 676 -17.78 3.24 -6.55
#